data_AF-A0A7Z9KPH3-F1
#
_entry.id   AF-A0A7Z9KPH3-F1
#
_cell.length_a   1.000
_cell.length_b   1.000
_cell.length_c   1.000
_cell.angle_alpha   90.00
_cell.angle_beta   90.00
_cell.angle_gamma   90.00
#
_symmetry.space_group_name_H-M   'P 1'
#
loop_
_entity.id
_entity.type
_entity.pdbx_description
1 polymer ?
#
loop_
_entity_poly.entity_id
_entity_poly.type
_entity_poly.pdbx_seq_one_letter_code
_entity_poly.pdbx_strand_id
1 'polypeptide(L)'
;MGQDNQPHQIKWFATEIDADPANVEFPAPEFTVDFSSDSIIVNSNGIPSFEFIAKTPNGLKVQAHNWEIPRNPVPAATFTQIPLLGTVAFTTTGLPIYGPNEAQHPDPYGDPYVNQILDFCHGHTGGQGDYHFHAAPECLIQHPDGSEEHYNIVGFALDGYPLIAHYKSVLDASGNPVLDADGETQFDWLETSGYEPNPAYKTQVLEGGEISTYAWDNYGYGAGRLDRTLDEGNGRILTDNTIKDGLSEREFFNFDYGYFITGEFPYFIAKYRGEVSQQNQQPGAGGPGGQRPGAGGPPQLSASQRMATQEILSEYDSENLSKSDIKSISDAFVAEGIRPSSDLKSEIEAAGFDPEVINYQPGAGGNTSAAPAESTVAEDVAVAEDGAAEVAVVEDGDKESTATLAVAGQVSNEADLPVTSGLMGTAKIGDVSVPVSFEADGTYSATFFSFTGSVASNGDIVELTFVNQDGDKFSRQVELTAKQVVNQFVSVSVVLRNYASFDLAIPRGTSLIHLPLVVTSVNDVATTVTTVGQLYDAIGADNVNFLITYDNQAKAFRSYLGDRSKGQTADREITADLGIIALMKKAATLKLKGDALGTDGKSQISLGVGLNLVGVPLKDSRISKVSDLLALEGLSALNAIVSDNGVFKVISQAGDDGDIDITGGQSFVMTSTAAATAKVSGEAWDNVSTATATATATAPAMAIVGIQDQDRTPVLEVHGSVTADVGARAEDFLVTVNNLTTGETLSTDTVDSGYTMTFVDVIGARAARIGDVLEITVSSTSSQVGVQVERHVVSIDDVGLSQIRVPDMLAYEVPTETALLPNYPNPFNPETWIPFRLAKDADVSLRIYNTAGSLVRTIELGHHHATVYETKGKAAYWDGRNNFGEQVASGVYFYRLQAGDYSQTRKMVILK
;
A
#
# COMPACT_ATOMS: atom_id res chain seq x y z
N MET A 1 -25.52 -44.37 27.97
CA MET A 1 -24.86 -45.70 27.84
C MET A 1 -23.58 -45.67 28.67
N GLY A 2 -22.69 -46.68 28.60
CA GLY A 2 -21.35 -46.55 29.22
C GLY A 2 -20.51 -45.48 28.51
N GLN A 3 -19.57 -44.86 29.22
CA GLN A 3 -18.75 -43.75 28.68
C GLN A 3 -17.87 -44.21 27.48
N ASP A 4 -17.40 -45.46 27.50
CA ASP A 4 -16.54 -46.07 26.46
C ASP A 4 -17.15 -46.11 25.03
N ASN A 5 -18.41 -45.72 24.85
CA ASN A 5 -19.10 -45.80 23.56
C ASN A 5 -19.39 -44.44 22.91
N GLN A 6 -19.14 -43.32 23.61
CA GLN A 6 -19.33 -41.97 23.07
C GLN A 6 -18.21 -41.63 22.05
N PRO A 7 -18.50 -40.86 20.97
CA PRO A 7 -17.47 -40.31 20.10
C PRO A 7 -16.55 -39.35 20.87
N HIS A 8 -15.26 -39.35 20.52
CA HIS A 8 -14.28 -38.46 21.16
C HIS A 8 -14.56 -36.98 20.85
N GLN A 9 -15.26 -36.68 19.75
CA GLN A 9 -15.70 -35.34 19.38
C GLN A 9 -16.66 -34.71 20.39
N ILE A 10 -17.47 -35.52 21.09
CA ILE A 10 -18.51 -35.02 22.00
C ILE A 10 -17.91 -34.24 23.19
N LYS A 11 -16.62 -34.44 23.52
CA LYS A 11 -15.93 -33.68 24.57
C LYS A 11 -15.62 -32.22 24.21
N TRP A 12 -15.74 -31.85 22.93
CA TRP A 12 -15.38 -30.53 22.40
C TRP A 12 -16.58 -29.61 22.14
N PHE A 13 -17.79 -30.17 22.02
CA PHE A 13 -19.00 -29.39 21.81
C PHE A 13 -19.51 -28.77 23.12
N ALA A 14 -20.16 -27.61 23.02
CA ALA A 14 -20.79 -26.96 24.17
C ALA A 14 -21.85 -27.86 24.82
N THR A 15 -21.76 -28.07 26.13
CA THR A 15 -22.73 -28.90 26.88
C THR A 15 -24.00 -28.13 27.25
N GLU A 16 -23.88 -26.82 27.42
CA GLU A 16 -24.94 -25.85 27.71
C GLU A 16 -24.60 -24.57 26.92
N ILE A 17 -25.61 -23.82 26.47
CA ILE A 17 -25.43 -22.52 25.81
C ILE A 17 -26.51 -21.57 26.37
N ASP A 18 -26.08 -20.42 26.88
CA ASP A 18 -26.97 -19.36 27.38
C ASP A 18 -27.18 -18.27 26.31
N ALA A 19 -28.27 -17.51 26.44
CA ALA A 19 -28.53 -16.34 25.62
C ALA A 19 -27.78 -15.11 26.16
N ASP A 20 -27.12 -14.37 25.28
CA ASP A 20 -26.51 -13.09 25.65
C ASP A 20 -27.58 -12.06 26.10
N PRO A 21 -27.36 -11.30 27.19
CA PRO A 21 -28.29 -10.25 27.65
C PRO A 21 -28.58 -9.12 26.64
N ALA A 22 -27.73 -8.90 25.63
CA ALA A 22 -28.00 -7.99 24.52
C ALA A 22 -29.00 -8.60 23.50
N ASN A 23 -28.98 -9.93 23.32
CA ASN A 23 -29.77 -10.65 22.32
C ASN A 23 -31.24 -10.89 22.73
N VAL A 24 -31.77 -10.16 23.71
CA VAL A 24 -33.12 -10.35 24.31
C VAL A 24 -34.31 -10.15 23.37
N GLU A 25 -34.11 -9.59 22.17
CA GLU A 25 -35.15 -9.51 21.13
C GLU A 25 -35.27 -10.79 20.28
N PHE A 26 -34.30 -11.71 20.39
CA PHE A 26 -34.23 -12.97 19.64
C PHE A 26 -34.64 -14.17 20.53
N PRO A 27 -35.06 -15.31 19.94
CA PRO A 27 -35.16 -16.57 20.67
C PRO A 27 -33.80 -16.98 21.24
N ALA A 28 -33.80 -17.68 22.38
CA ALA A 28 -32.56 -18.22 22.96
C ALA A 28 -31.83 -19.15 21.97
N PRO A 29 -30.49 -19.25 22.03
CA PRO A 29 -29.74 -20.20 21.21
C PRO A 29 -30.17 -21.64 21.55
N GLU A 30 -30.44 -22.43 20.51
CA GLU A 30 -30.77 -23.85 20.63
C GLU A 30 -29.71 -24.64 19.87
N PHE A 31 -29.05 -25.57 20.56
CA PHE A 31 -27.97 -26.40 20.04
C PHE A 31 -28.12 -27.83 20.59
N THR A 32 -27.97 -28.83 19.72
CA THR A 32 -27.98 -30.25 20.13
C THR A 32 -27.02 -31.07 19.29
N VAL A 33 -26.36 -32.04 19.93
CA VAL A 33 -25.45 -33.00 19.28
C VAL A 33 -25.89 -34.42 19.56
N ASP A 34 -26.32 -35.12 18.50
CA ASP A 34 -26.59 -36.55 18.48
C ASP A 34 -25.45 -37.30 17.77
N PHE A 35 -25.40 -38.62 17.87
CA PHE A 35 -24.39 -39.43 17.18
C PHE A 35 -24.85 -40.86 16.89
N SER A 36 -24.26 -41.46 15.86
CA SER A 36 -24.47 -42.85 15.45
C SER A 36 -23.20 -43.70 15.65
N SER A 37 -23.15 -44.87 15.02
CA SER A 37 -21.91 -45.64 14.85
C SER A 37 -20.89 -44.94 13.95
N ASP A 38 -21.35 -44.10 13.02
CA ASP A 38 -20.57 -43.67 11.85
C ASP A 38 -20.55 -42.15 11.66
N SER A 39 -21.46 -41.41 12.32
CA SER A 39 -21.68 -39.96 12.15
C SER A 39 -21.87 -39.23 13.49
N ILE A 40 -21.57 -37.93 13.49
CA ILE A 40 -22.07 -36.93 14.45
C ILE A 40 -23.16 -36.11 13.75
N ILE A 41 -24.28 -35.86 14.41
CA ILE A 41 -25.40 -35.06 13.91
C ILE A 41 -25.52 -33.81 14.78
N VAL A 42 -25.45 -32.63 14.18
CA VAL A 42 -25.50 -31.35 14.87
C VAL A 42 -26.71 -30.55 14.38
N ASN A 43 -27.60 -30.17 15.30
CA ASN A 43 -28.72 -29.27 15.01
C ASN A 43 -28.54 -27.95 15.74
N SER A 44 -28.83 -26.84 15.08
CA SER A 44 -28.69 -25.48 15.62
C SER A 44 -29.75 -24.53 15.07
N ASN A 45 -30.21 -23.59 15.90
CA ASN A 45 -31.12 -22.52 15.47
C ASN A 45 -30.39 -21.26 14.93
N GLY A 46 -29.05 -21.24 14.91
CA GLY A 46 -28.26 -20.18 14.29
C GLY A 46 -28.24 -18.83 15.03
N ILE A 47 -28.65 -18.79 16.30
CA ILE A 47 -28.54 -17.59 17.15
C ILE A 47 -27.21 -17.63 17.92
N PRO A 48 -26.42 -16.54 17.94
CA PRO A 48 -25.18 -16.48 18.72
C PRO A 48 -25.43 -16.36 20.23
N SER A 49 -24.49 -16.92 21.00
CA SER A 49 -24.44 -16.87 22.47
C SER A 49 -23.64 -15.66 23.00
N PHE A 50 -23.40 -14.68 22.14
CA PHE A 50 -22.69 -13.42 22.37
C PHE A 50 -23.46 -12.30 21.63
N GLU A 51 -23.27 -11.04 22.03
CA GLU A 51 -23.95 -9.87 21.44
C GLU A 51 -23.92 -9.88 19.90
N PHE A 52 -25.09 -9.82 19.25
CA PHE A 52 -25.19 -9.70 17.80
C PHE A 52 -25.07 -8.24 17.34
N ILE A 53 -23.99 -7.92 16.63
CA ILE A 53 -23.79 -6.59 16.01
C ILE A 53 -24.15 -6.64 14.52
N ALA A 54 -25.16 -5.86 14.12
CA ALA A 54 -25.66 -5.84 12.75
C ALA A 54 -24.72 -5.07 11.80
N LYS A 55 -23.86 -5.79 11.07
CA LYS A 55 -22.92 -5.23 10.07
C LYS A 55 -23.43 -5.23 8.64
N THR A 56 -24.40 -6.08 8.28
CA THR A 56 -25.11 -6.03 6.99
C THR A 56 -26.55 -5.52 7.16
N PRO A 57 -27.25 -5.12 6.07
CA PRO A 57 -28.67 -4.72 6.15
C PRO A 57 -29.65 -5.81 6.62
N ASN A 58 -29.19 -7.06 6.79
CA ASN A 58 -30.03 -8.19 7.14
C ASN A 58 -30.00 -8.46 8.65
N GLY A 59 -31.09 -8.15 9.36
CA GLY A 59 -31.22 -8.51 10.77
C GLY A 59 -31.22 -10.04 11.00
N LEU A 60 -30.62 -10.46 12.12
CA LEU A 60 -30.52 -11.84 12.60
C LEU A 60 -31.89 -12.54 12.65
N LYS A 61 -31.94 -13.81 12.25
CA LYS A 61 -33.13 -14.68 12.30
C LYS A 61 -32.74 -16.11 12.63
N VAL A 62 -33.62 -16.80 13.38
CA VAL A 62 -33.56 -18.24 13.59
C VAL A 62 -33.52 -18.99 12.25
N GLN A 63 -32.56 -19.90 12.14
CA GLN A 63 -32.40 -20.86 11.06
C GLN A 63 -32.77 -22.28 11.53
N ALA A 64 -32.62 -23.27 10.65
CA ALA A 64 -32.80 -24.68 10.97
C ALA A 64 -31.60 -25.49 10.46
N HIS A 65 -30.43 -25.27 11.06
CA HIS A 65 -29.22 -25.97 10.68
C HIS A 65 -29.26 -27.43 11.14
N ASN A 66 -28.84 -28.34 10.26
CA ASN A 66 -28.72 -29.77 10.52
C ASN A 66 -27.56 -30.30 9.67
N TRP A 67 -26.47 -30.71 10.31
CA TRP A 67 -25.25 -31.19 9.65
C TRP A 67 -24.89 -32.59 10.13
N GLU A 68 -24.44 -33.46 9.21
CA GLU A 68 -24.01 -34.82 9.53
C GLU A 68 -22.56 -35.05 9.09
N ILE A 69 -21.62 -35.04 10.04
CA ILE A 69 -20.18 -35.21 9.79
C ILE A 69 -19.71 -36.63 10.15
N PRO A 70 -18.68 -37.18 9.47
CA PRO A 70 -18.10 -38.47 9.82
C PRO A 70 -17.59 -38.54 11.26
N ARG A 71 -17.96 -39.61 12.00
CA ARG A 71 -17.42 -39.91 13.34
C ARG A 71 -15.94 -40.33 13.29
N ASN A 72 -15.49 -40.87 12.17
CA ASN A 72 -14.11 -41.19 11.91
C ASN A 72 -13.80 -40.66 10.50
N PRO A 73 -13.25 -39.44 10.35
CA PRO A 73 -12.91 -38.91 9.04
C PRO A 73 -11.84 -39.79 8.37
N VAL A 74 -11.92 -39.89 7.05
CA VAL A 74 -11.01 -40.70 6.23
C VAL A 74 -10.37 -39.79 5.18
N PRO A 75 -9.03 -39.73 5.08
CA PRO A 75 -8.36 -38.91 4.06
C PRO A 75 -8.78 -39.29 2.64
N ALA A 76 -9.21 -38.29 1.87
CA ALA A 76 -9.44 -38.42 0.44
C ALA A 76 -8.12 -38.61 -0.32
N ALA A 77 -8.18 -39.22 -1.51
CA ALA A 77 -7.00 -39.47 -2.34
C ALA A 77 -6.33 -38.19 -2.86
N THR A 78 -7.08 -37.08 -2.93
CA THR A 78 -6.64 -35.73 -3.28
C THR A 78 -7.51 -34.73 -2.50
N PHE A 79 -6.98 -33.55 -2.20
CA PHE A 79 -7.77 -32.46 -1.64
C PHE A 79 -8.96 -32.11 -2.55
N THR A 80 -10.12 -31.88 -1.94
CA THR A 80 -11.37 -31.55 -2.64
C THR A 80 -11.74 -30.10 -2.38
N GLN A 81 -11.96 -29.31 -3.42
CA GLN A 81 -12.29 -27.89 -3.28
C GLN A 81 -13.60 -27.70 -2.48
N ILE A 82 -13.60 -26.78 -1.52
CA ILE A 82 -14.81 -26.40 -0.78
C ILE A 82 -15.83 -25.71 -1.71
N PRO A 83 -17.14 -25.75 -1.42
CA PRO A 83 -18.12 -24.95 -2.16
C PRO A 83 -17.79 -23.45 -2.05
N LEU A 84 -18.10 -22.70 -3.10
CA LEU A 84 -17.82 -21.27 -3.15
C LEU A 84 -18.66 -20.46 -2.14
N LEU A 85 -19.94 -20.81 -1.99
CA LEU A 85 -20.90 -20.12 -1.13
C LEU A 85 -21.53 -21.10 -0.16
N GLY A 86 -21.85 -20.63 1.04
CA GLY A 86 -22.52 -21.42 2.07
C GLY A 86 -21.56 -22.25 2.93
N THR A 87 -22.14 -23.11 3.77
CA THR A 87 -21.44 -23.77 4.89
C THR A 87 -20.33 -24.71 4.44
N VAL A 88 -19.16 -24.58 5.06
CA VAL A 88 -18.01 -25.48 4.89
C VAL A 88 -17.58 -26.17 6.19
N ALA A 89 -17.93 -25.57 7.33
CA ALA A 89 -17.69 -26.05 8.68
C ALA A 89 -18.74 -25.47 9.66
N PHE A 90 -18.67 -25.82 10.94
CA PHE A 90 -19.46 -25.18 12.00
C PHE A 90 -18.70 -25.15 13.33
N THR A 91 -19.03 -24.21 14.22
CA THR A 91 -18.37 -24.05 15.52
C THR A 91 -18.76 -25.15 16.52
N THR A 92 -18.02 -25.23 17.63
CA THR A 92 -18.38 -26.09 18.79
C THR A 92 -19.66 -25.64 19.52
N THR A 93 -20.17 -24.45 19.21
CA THR A 93 -21.50 -23.93 19.60
C THR A 93 -22.58 -24.09 18.51
N GLY A 94 -22.24 -24.66 17.35
CA GLY A 94 -23.17 -24.93 16.26
C GLY A 94 -23.55 -23.72 15.40
N LEU A 95 -22.73 -22.68 15.36
CA LEU A 95 -22.87 -21.60 14.38
C LEU A 95 -22.17 -22.00 13.07
N PRO A 96 -22.74 -21.67 11.89
CA PRO A 96 -22.13 -21.99 10.61
C PRO A 96 -20.84 -21.21 10.35
N ILE A 97 -19.91 -21.85 9.67
CA ILE A 97 -18.72 -21.26 9.04
C ILE A 97 -18.87 -21.45 7.53
N TYR A 98 -18.82 -20.37 6.76
CA TYR A 98 -18.97 -20.40 5.31
C TYR A 98 -17.61 -20.47 4.60
N GLY A 99 -17.63 -20.81 3.31
CA GLY A 99 -16.45 -20.65 2.45
C GLY A 99 -16.13 -19.16 2.24
N PRO A 100 -14.90 -18.79 1.83
CA PRO A 100 -14.38 -17.40 1.84
C PRO A 100 -15.15 -16.29 1.10
N ASN A 101 -16.31 -16.59 0.50
CA ASN A 101 -17.00 -15.70 -0.43
C ASN A 101 -18.48 -15.54 -0.05
N GLU A 102 -19.02 -14.33 -0.20
CA GLU A 102 -20.47 -14.06 -0.06
C GLU A 102 -21.10 -13.70 -1.43
N ALA A 103 -22.42 -13.81 -1.52
CA ALA A 103 -23.21 -13.60 -2.72
C ALA A 103 -23.42 -12.10 -3.04
N GLN A 104 -23.21 -11.73 -4.30
CA GLN A 104 -23.18 -10.36 -4.81
C GLN A 104 -24.58 -9.72 -5.01
N HIS A 105 -25.55 -9.90 -4.10
CA HIS A 105 -26.85 -9.20 -4.17
C HIS A 105 -27.59 -9.21 -2.81
N PRO A 106 -28.15 -8.08 -2.32
CA PRO A 106 -28.32 -6.78 -3.01
C PRO A 106 -27.04 -5.96 -3.19
N ASP A 107 -25.98 -6.28 -2.45
CA ASP A 107 -24.73 -5.51 -2.40
C ASP A 107 -23.51 -6.41 -2.72
N PRO A 108 -22.37 -5.86 -3.18
CA PRO A 108 -21.35 -6.61 -3.95
C PRO A 108 -20.26 -7.28 -3.10
N TYR A 109 -20.62 -7.98 -2.01
CA TYR A 109 -19.68 -8.39 -0.95
C TYR A 109 -18.79 -9.61 -1.21
N GLY A 110 -18.16 -9.70 -2.40
CA GLY A 110 -17.39 -10.86 -2.86
C GLY A 110 -16.47 -11.51 -1.81
N ASP A 111 -15.46 -10.79 -1.33
CA ASP A 111 -14.62 -11.20 -0.18
C ASP A 111 -15.10 -10.47 1.11
N PRO A 112 -15.67 -11.18 2.10
CA PRO A 112 -16.25 -10.53 3.29
C PRO A 112 -15.25 -9.89 4.26
N TYR A 113 -14.03 -10.45 4.35
CA TYR A 113 -12.97 -9.95 5.23
C TYR A 113 -12.40 -8.63 4.67
N VAL A 114 -12.02 -8.66 3.40
CA VAL A 114 -11.47 -7.52 2.65
C VAL A 114 -12.50 -6.41 2.47
N ASN A 115 -13.77 -6.75 2.24
CA ASN A 115 -14.85 -5.75 2.14
C ASN A 115 -15.36 -5.27 3.52
N GLN A 116 -14.69 -5.64 4.63
CA GLN A 116 -14.91 -5.16 6.01
C GLN A 116 -16.34 -5.32 6.59
N ILE A 117 -17.10 -6.30 6.08
CA ILE A 117 -18.48 -6.56 6.54
C ILE A 117 -18.60 -7.48 7.77
N LEU A 118 -17.47 -7.95 8.30
CA LEU A 118 -17.42 -8.81 9.50
C LEU A 118 -17.50 -8.00 10.81
N ASP A 119 -18.21 -8.52 11.81
CA ASP A 119 -18.31 -7.96 13.16
C ASP A 119 -17.07 -8.24 14.04
N PHE A 120 -17.15 -7.88 15.33
CA PHE A 120 -16.07 -8.05 16.31
C PHE A 120 -15.72 -9.52 16.60
N CYS A 121 -16.58 -10.48 16.23
CA CYS A 121 -16.31 -11.91 16.30
C CYS A 121 -16.04 -12.51 14.90
N HIS A 122 -15.76 -11.64 13.92
CA HIS A 122 -15.48 -11.98 12.53
C HIS A 122 -16.58 -12.77 11.80
N GLY A 123 -17.83 -12.58 12.22
CA GLY A 123 -19.03 -13.10 11.54
C GLY A 123 -19.95 -11.99 11.02
N HIS A 124 -20.96 -12.38 10.26
CA HIS A 124 -22.05 -11.47 9.87
C HIS A 124 -23.33 -12.24 9.53
N THR A 125 -24.43 -11.50 9.35
CA THR A 125 -25.68 -12.03 8.80
C THR A 125 -25.67 -12.03 7.29
N GLY A 126 -25.96 -13.20 6.70
CA GLY A 126 -26.20 -13.39 5.28
C GLY A 126 -27.58 -12.92 4.82
N GLY A 127 -27.88 -13.13 3.53
CA GLY A 127 -29.10 -12.66 2.88
C GLY A 127 -30.43 -13.20 3.43
N GLN A 128 -30.42 -14.24 4.29
CA GLN A 128 -31.63 -14.71 4.99
C GLN A 128 -31.70 -14.23 6.45
N GLY A 129 -30.69 -13.51 6.96
CA GLY A 129 -30.51 -13.22 8.38
C GLY A 129 -29.82 -14.37 9.14
N ASP A 130 -29.19 -15.28 8.39
CA ASP A 130 -28.36 -16.37 8.84
C ASP A 130 -26.98 -15.86 9.29
N TYR A 131 -26.72 -15.85 10.59
CA TYR A 131 -25.42 -15.46 11.13
C TYR A 131 -24.38 -16.55 10.89
N HIS A 132 -23.25 -16.19 10.29
CA HIS A 132 -22.18 -17.11 9.94
C HIS A 132 -20.80 -16.44 9.99
N PHE A 133 -19.75 -17.24 10.21
CA PHE A 133 -18.36 -16.78 10.18
C PHE A 133 -17.70 -17.00 8.82
N HIS A 134 -16.77 -16.11 8.47
CA HIS A 134 -15.80 -16.33 7.39
C HIS A 134 -14.38 -16.49 7.93
N ALA A 135 -14.02 -15.68 8.92
CA ALA A 135 -12.69 -15.69 9.55
C ALA A 135 -12.75 -16.11 11.03
N ALA A 136 -11.57 -16.21 11.66
CA ALA A 136 -11.37 -16.70 13.02
C ALA A 136 -12.30 -16.03 14.06
N PRO A 137 -13.06 -16.79 14.88
CA PRO A 137 -14.05 -16.24 15.78
C PRO A 137 -13.39 -15.90 17.10
N GLU A 138 -12.67 -14.78 17.14
CA GLU A 138 -11.77 -14.46 18.25
C GLU A 138 -12.52 -14.25 19.58
N CYS A 139 -13.80 -13.84 19.54
CA CYS A 139 -14.66 -13.81 20.73
C CYS A 139 -15.03 -15.20 21.32
N LEU A 140 -14.73 -16.29 20.61
CA LEU A 140 -15.02 -17.68 21.03
C LEU A 140 -13.77 -18.46 21.49
N ILE A 141 -12.59 -17.83 21.52
CA ILE A 141 -11.37 -18.43 22.08
C ILE A 141 -11.00 -17.75 23.41
N GLN A 142 -10.29 -18.48 24.28
CA GLN A 142 -9.88 -17.95 25.57
C GLN A 142 -8.57 -17.17 25.43
N HIS A 143 -8.55 -15.89 25.83
CA HIS A 143 -7.34 -15.09 25.97
C HIS A 143 -6.30 -15.81 26.87
N PRO A 144 -5.04 -15.98 26.44
CA PRO A 144 -4.06 -16.84 27.12
C PRO A 144 -3.36 -16.13 28.28
N ASP A 145 -3.45 -16.69 29.49
CA ASP A 145 -3.05 -16.05 30.75
C ASP A 145 -1.55 -16.11 31.09
N GLY A 146 -0.71 -16.66 30.21
CA GLY A 146 0.73 -16.79 30.44
C GLY A 146 1.51 -17.40 29.28
N SER A 147 2.80 -17.66 29.49
CA SER A 147 3.75 -18.07 28.44
C SER A 147 3.59 -19.52 27.91
N GLU A 148 2.43 -20.15 28.09
CA GLU A 148 2.13 -21.51 27.62
C GLU A 148 1.53 -21.50 26.20
N GLU A 149 1.45 -22.66 25.56
CA GLU A 149 0.87 -22.81 24.21
C GLU A 149 -0.57 -23.31 24.33
N HIS A 150 -1.50 -22.52 23.79
CA HIS A 150 -2.93 -22.78 23.88
C HIS A 150 -3.44 -23.46 22.62
N TYR A 151 -4.20 -24.54 22.84
CA TYR A 151 -4.77 -25.39 21.81
C TYR A 151 -6.28 -25.52 22.07
N ASN A 152 -7.11 -24.98 21.16
CA ASN A 152 -8.56 -25.03 21.27
C ASN A 152 -9.19 -25.58 19.98
N ILE A 153 -10.27 -26.36 20.08
CA ILE A 153 -11.09 -26.73 18.91
C ILE A 153 -12.24 -25.72 18.81
N VAL A 154 -12.21 -24.88 17.79
CA VAL A 154 -13.25 -23.89 17.54
C VAL A 154 -14.46 -24.48 16.81
N GLY A 155 -14.28 -25.61 16.11
CA GLY A 155 -15.31 -26.22 15.27
C GLY A 155 -14.87 -27.47 14.53
N PHE A 156 -15.70 -27.95 13.60
CA PHE A 156 -15.43 -29.09 12.73
C PHE A 156 -15.83 -28.80 11.28
N ALA A 157 -14.98 -29.23 10.34
CA ALA A 157 -15.26 -29.19 8.91
C ALA A 157 -16.30 -30.26 8.50
N LEU A 158 -16.99 -30.06 7.39
CA LEU A 158 -18.04 -30.98 6.92
C LEU A 158 -17.52 -32.37 6.45
N ASP A 159 -16.20 -32.56 6.37
CA ASP A 159 -15.53 -33.86 6.19
C ASP A 159 -15.19 -34.58 7.52
N GLY A 160 -15.46 -33.94 8.67
CA GLY A 160 -15.28 -34.49 10.01
C GLY A 160 -13.96 -34.15 10.70
N TYR A 161 -13.06 -33.41 10.06
CA TYR A 161 -11.81 -32.97 10.68
C TYR A 161 -11.99 -31.72 11.57
N PRO A 162 -11.18 -31.57 12.63
CA PRO A 162 -11.29 -30.45 13.56
C PRO A 162 -10.70 -29.16 12.98
N LEU A 163 -11.26 -28.03 13.41
CA LEU A 163 -10.69 -26.70 13.25
C LEU A 163 -10.00 -26.32 14.56
N ILE A 164 -8.68 -26.08 14.49
CA ILE A 164 -7.81 -25.89 15.66
C ILE A 164 -7.30 -24.45 15.68
N ALA A 165 -7.50 -23.77 16.81
CA ALA A 165 -6.76 -22.57 17.17
C ALA A 165 -5.50 -23.01 17.94
N HIS A 166 -4.31 -22.61 17.44
CA HIS A 166 -3.02 -22.84 18.09
C HIS A 166 -2.31 -21.49 18.23
N TYR A 167 -2.16 -21.02 19.48
CA TYR A 167 -1.80 -19.64 19.79
C TYR A 167 -1.11 -19.50 21.16
N LYS A 168 -0.49 -18.35 21.43
CA LYS A 168 0.31 -18.10 22.66
C LYS A 168 0.41 -16.61 22.97
N SER A 169 0.42 -16.23 24.26
CA SER A 169 0.46 -14.82 24.65
C SER A 169 1.71 -14.10 24.13
N VAL A 170 1.53 -12.90 23.59
CA VAL A 170 2.62 -11.96 23.33
C VAL A 170 3.19 -11.51 24.67
N LEU A 171 4.52 -11.52 24.82
CA LEU A 171 5.18 -11.16 26.08
C LEU A 171 6.00 -9.87 25.93
N ASP A 172 5.99 -9.05 26.98
CA ASP A 172 6.88 -7.90 27.09
C ASP A 172 8.36 -8.33 27.31
N ALA A 173 9.28 -7.37 27.22
CA ALA A 173 10.72 -7.62 27.45
C ALA A 173 11.08 -8.03 28.89
N SER A 174 10.10 -8.12 29.80
CA SER A 174 10.24 -8.61 31.17
C SER A 174 9.61 -10.00 31.38
N GLY A 175 8.89 -10.54 30.38
CA GLY A 175 8.17 -11.82 30.44
C GLY A 175 6.72 -11.76 30.92
N ASN A 176 6.10 -10.57 31.00
CA ASN A 176 4.68 -10.42 31.31
C ASN A 176 3.84 -10.49 30.02
N PRO A 177 2.61 -11.05 30.03
CA PRO A 177 1.67 -10.88 28.92
C PRO A 177 1.43 -9.42 28.57
N VAL A 178 1.44 -9.08 27.28
CA VAL A 178 1.02 -7.77 26.78
C VAL A 178 -0.50 -7.72 26.78
N LEU A 179 -1.06 -6.60 27.24
CA LEU A 179 -2.50 -6.36 27.24
C LEU A 179 -2.90 -5.44 26.08
N ASP A 180 -4.10 -5.66 25.55
CA ASP A 180 -4.76 -4.76 24.60
C ASP A 180 -5.46 -3.56 25.27
N ALA A 181 -6.28 -2.84 24.50
CA ALA A 181 -6.97 -1.63 24.96
C ALA A 181 -8.14 -1.91 25.92
N ASP A 182 -8.74 -3.10 25.86
CA ASP A 182 -9.84 -3.52 26.74
C ASP A 182 -9.30 -4.22 28.00
N GLY A 183 -8.03 -4.64 27.97
CA GLY A 183 -7.27 -5.18 29.09
C GLY A 183 -7.09 -6.70 29.03
N GLU A 184 -7.47 -7.32 27.92
CA GLU A 184 -7.28 -8.75 27.67
C GLU A 184 -5.87 -9.04 27.12
N THR A 185 -5.48 -10.32 27.13
CA THR A 185 -4.11 -10.72 26.75
C THR A 185 -3.96 -10.91 25.25
N GLN A 186 -3.01 -10.18 24.66
CA GLN A 186 -2.61 -10.31 23.25
C GLN A 186 -1.96 -11.67 23.00
N PHE A 187 -2.16 -12.24 21.82
CA PHE A 187 -1.58 -13.53 21.43
C PHE A 187 -1.18 -13.58 19.95
N ASP A 188 -0.17 -14.39 19.65
CA ASP A 188 0.25 -14.71 18.28
C ASP A 188 -0.34 -16.07 17.84
N TRP A 189 -0.69 -16.16 16.56
CA TRP A 189 -1.02 -17.43 15.89
C TRP A 189 0.25 -18.21 15.58
N LEU A 190 0.32 -19.49 15.97
CA LEU A 190 1.54 -20.31 15.89
C LEU A 190 1.64 -21.19 14.64
N GLU A 191 0.77 -20.98 13.65
CA GLU A 191 0.75 -21.71 12.39
C GLU A 191 0.77 -20.73 11.22
N THR A 192 1.65 -20.99 10.25
CA THR A 192 1.91 -20.16 9.07
C THR A 192 1.27 -20.82 7.85
N SER A 193 0.44 -20.08 7.11
CA SER A 193 -0.34 -20.63 6.00
C SER A 193 0.52 -20.83 4.74
N GLY A 194 0.08 -21.71 3.85
CA GLY A 194 0.63 -21.79 2.50
C GLY A 194 0.03 -20.79 1.51
N TYR A 195 -0.98 -20.00 1.91
CA TYR A 195 -1.60 -18.99 1.07
C TYR A 195 -0.91 -17.63 1.23
N GLU A 196 -0.57 -17.01 0.10
CA GLU A 196 0.07 -15.68 0.02
C GLU A 196 -0.89 -14.70 -0.68
N PRO A 197 -1.01 -13.44 -0.21
CA PRO A 197 -1.78 -12.41 -0.91
C PRO A 197 -1.27 -12.12 -2.33
N ASN A 198 -2.19 -11.92 -3.27
CA ASN A 198 -1.88 -11.61 -4.66
C ASN A 198 -1.34 -10.16 -4.80
N PRO A 199 -0.17 -9.93 -5.44
CA PRO A 199 0.38 -8.58 -5.63
C PRO A 199 -0.54 -7.60 -6.36
N ALA A 200 -1.41 -8.07 -7.27
CA ALA A 200 -2.38 -7.21 -7.94
C ALA A 200 -3.53 -6.79 -7.01
N TYR A 201 -3.98 -7.70 -6.14
CA TYR A 201 -4.97 -7.43 -5.09
C TYR A 201 -4.49 -6.33 -4.14
N LYS A 202 -3.20 -6.34 -3.76
CA LYS A 202 -2.62 -5.25 -2.97
C LYS A 202 -2.80 -3.89 -3.67
N THR A 203 -2.43 -3.77 -4.93
CA THR A 203 -2.50 -2.47 -5.63
C THR A 203 -3.91 -2.04 -6.05
N GLN A 204 -4.83 -2.97 -6.32
CA GLN A 204 -6.19 -2.64 -6.76
C GLN A 204 -7.17 -2.45 -5.60
N VAL A 205 -7.12 -3.34 -4.61
CA VAL A 205 -8.10 -3.40 -3.52
C VAL A 205 -7.59 -2.66 -2.27
N LEU A 206 -6.38 -2.99 -1.78
CA LEU A 206 -5.85 -2.38 -0.56
C LEU A 206 -5.34 -0.94 -0.79
N GLU A 207 -4.54 -0.72 -1.84
CA GLU A 207 -3.99 0.60 -2.18
C GLU A 207 -4.99 1.45 -2.99
N GLY A 208 -5.76 0.80 -3.88
CA GLY A 208 -6.68 1.43 -4.85
C GLY A 208 -8.13 1.61 -4.39
N GLY A 209 -8.62 0.82 -3.42
CA GLY A 209 -9.98 0.93 -2.89
C GLY A 209 -11.09 0.30 -3.73
N GLU A 210 -10.77 -0.61 -4.66
CA GLU A 210 -11.79 -1.40 -5.37
C GLU A 210 -12.39 -2.50 -4.47
N ILE A 211 -13.69 -2.78 -4.62
CA ILE A 211 -14.39 -3.84 -3.87
C ILE A 211 -14.00 -5.21 -4.45
N SER A 212 -13.50 -6.13 -3.63
CA SER A 212 -13.12 -7.46 -4.12
C SER A 212 -14.36 -8.31 -4.40
N THR A 213 -14.41 -8.85 -5.62
CA THR A 213 -15.58 -9.60 -6.14
C THR A 213 -15.48 -11.11 -5.95
N TYR A 214 -14.28 -11.64 -5.70
CA TYR A 214 -14.01 -13.07 -5.55
C TYR A 214 -12.79 -13.30 -4.63
N ALA A 215 -13.00 -13.93 -3.47
CA ALA A 215 -11.96 -14.01 -2.44
C ALA A 215 -10.70 -14.80 -2.88
N TRP A 216 -10.86 -15.79 -3.76
CA TRP A 216 -9.73 -16.59 -4.26
C TRP A 216 -8.87 -15.87 -5.30
N ASP A 217 -9.31 -14.74 -5.86
CA ASP A 217 -8.44 -13.88 -6.68
C ASP A 217 -7.43 -13.12 -5.79
N ASN A 218 -7.73 -12.99 -4.48
CA ASN A 218 -6.88 -12.30 -3.51
C ASN A 218 -5.75 -13.19 -2.96
N TYR A 219 -5.82 -14.54 -3.07
CA TYR A 219 -4.90 -15.48 -2.40
C TYR A 219 -4.40 -16.63 -3.28
N GLY A 220 -3.07 -16.77 -3.43
CA GLY A 220 -2.42 -17.87 -4.15
C GLY A 220 -1.75 -18.88 -3.23
N TYR A 221 -1.87 -20.19 -3.50
CA TYR A 221 -1.17 -21.21 -2.70
C TYR A 221 0.31 -21.36 -3.10
N GLY A 222 1.20 -20.81 -2.28
CA GLY A 222 2.65 -20.90 -2.39
C GLY A 222 3.19 -22.27 -2.00
N ALA A 223 3.08 -23.27 -2.89
CA ALA A 223 3.66 -24.61 -2.67
C ALA A 223 5.20 -24.60 -2.46
N GLY A 224 5.88 -23.50 -2.81
CA GLY A 224 7.30 -23.24 -2.55
C GLY A 224 7.59 -22.28 -1.39
N ARG A 225 6.57 -21.73 -0.71
CA ARG A 225 6.72 -20.77 0.39
C ARG A 225 7.61 -21.35 1.49
N LEU A 226 8.68 -20.62 1.82
CA LEU A 226 9.53 -20.89 2.98
C LEU A 226 8.74 -20.63 4.26
N ASP A 227 9.07 -21.35 5.32
CA ASP A 227 8.53 -21.15 6.68
C ASP A 227 7.02 -21.44 6.89
N ARG A 228 6.25 -21.78 5.84
CA ARG A 228 4.87 -22.28 6.02
C ARG A 228 4.84 -23.59 6.83
N THR A 229 3.82 -23.73 7.66
CA THR A 229 3.53 -24.95 8.44
C THR A 229 2.41 -25.80 7.82
N LEU A 230 1.51 -25.17 7.05
CA LEU A 230 0.27 -25.78 6.55
C LEU A 230 0.32 -26.18 5.07
N ASP A 231 -0.51 -27.16 4.70
CA ASP A 231 -0.69 -27.64 3.34
C ASP A 231 -1.85 -26.95 2.58
N GLU A 232 -2.20 -27.42 1.38
CA GLU A 232 -3.22 -26.81 0.51
C GLU A 232 -4.67 -26.94 1.03
N GLY A 233 -4.88 -27.64 2.15
CA GLY A 233 -6.14 -27.59 2.90
C GLY A 233 -6.27 -26.38 3.82
N ASN A 234 -5.16 -25.68 4.11
CA ASN A 234 -4.97 -24.86 5.31
C ASN A 234 -5.00 -25.69 6.61
N GLY A 235 -4.26 -26.80 6.61
CA GLY A 235 -4.10 -27.68 7.78
C GLY A 235 -2.82 -28.50 7.72
N ARG A 236 -2.64 -29.41 8.69
CA ARG A 236 -1.50 -30.33 8.73
C ARG A 236 -1.83 -31.65 9.44
N ILE A 237 -0.98 -32.66 9.20
CA ILE A 237 -0.97 -33.91 9.96
C ILE A 237 -0.62 -33.60 11.42
N LEU A 238 -1.38 -34.16 12.36
CA LEU A 238 -1.11 -34.00 13.80
C LEU A 238 0.11 -34.84 14.19
N THR A 239 1.03 -34.20 14.90
CA THR A 239 2.38 -34.69 15.19
C THR A 239 2.42 -35.46 16.51
N ASP A 240 3.62 -35.89 16.88
CA ASP A 240 3.92 -36.49 18.17
C ASP A 240 4.45 -35.45 19.20
N ASN A 241 4.29 -34.15 18.92
CA ASN A 241 4.62 -33.06 19.85
C ASN A 241 3.77 -33.16 21.12
N THR A 242 4.42 -33.11 22.29
CA THR A 242 3.75 -33.21 23.60
C THR A 242 3.12 -31.88 24.01
N ILE A 243 1.80 -31.85 24.15
CA ILE A 243 1.07 -30.59 24.45
C ILE A 243 0.46 -30.54 25.85
N LYS A 244 0.05 -31.67 26.46
CA LYS A 244 -0.44 -31.69 27.85
C LYS A 244 -0.34 -33.08 28.48
N ASP A 245 -0.04 -33.13 29.78
CA ASP A 245 0.01 -34.35 30.60
C ASP A 245 0.86 -35.53 30.05
N GLY A 246 1.80 -35.24 29.14
CA GLY A 246 2.63 -36.25 28.46
C GLY A 246 2.02 -36.87 27.20
N LEU A 247 0.82 -36.42 26.78
CA LEU A 247 0.16 -36.81 25.54
C LEU A 247 0.63 -35.97 24.36
N SER A 248 0.70 -36.58 23.17
CA SER A 248 0.92 -35.83 21.92
C SER A 248 -0.34 -35.13 21.39
N GLU A 249 -0.18 -34.20 20.43
CA GLU A 249 -1.31 -33.65 19.64
C GLU A 249 -2.27 -34.76 19.17
N ARG A 250 -1.71 -35.81 18.54
CA ARG A 250 -2.45 -36.93 17.98
C ARG A 250 -3.22 -37.71 19.05
N GLU A 251 -2.63 -37.92 20.23
CA GLU A 251 -3.28 -38.64 21.34
C GLU A 251 -4.33 -37.78 22.08
N PHE A 252 -4.07 -36.48 22.23
CA PHE A 252 -4.94 -35.54 22.93
C PHE A 252 -6.20 -35.20 22.13
N PHE A 253 -6.04 -34.90 20.83
CA PHE A 253 -7.15 -34.63 19.93
C PHE A 253 -7.86 -35.92 19.45
N ASN A 254 -7.11 -37.02 19.30
CA ASN A 254 -7.57 -38.29 18.71
C ASN A 254 -7.97 -38.18 17.22
N PHE A 255 -7.22 -37.38 16.46
CA PHE A 255 -7.30 -37.26 14.99
C PHE A 255 -5.91 -37.45 14.37
N ASP A 256 -5.84 -37.78 13.07
CA ASP A 256 -4.56 -37.85 12.32
C ASP A 256 -4.20 -36.53 11.60
N TYR A 257 -5.19 -35.65 11.39
CA TYR A 257 -5.05 -34.36 10.71
C TYR A 257 -5.95 -33.31 11.38
N GLY A 258 -5.57 -32.04 11.29
CA GLY A 258 -6.38 -30.90 11.70
C GLY A 258 -6.19 -29.70 10.78
N TYR A 259 -7.24 -28.88 10.66
CA TYR A 259 -7.15 -27.55 10.07
C TYR A 259 -6.72 -26.54 11.13
N PHE A 260 -6.01 -25.49 10.73
CA PHE A 260 -5.45 -24.53 11.67
C PHE A 260 -5.77 -23.10 11.26
N ILE A 261 -6.22 -22.29 12.22
CA ILE A 261 -6.37 -20.85 12.05
C ILE A 261 -4.99 -20.20 11.96
N THR A 262 -4.86 -19.18 11.11
CA THR A 262 -3.65 -18.34 10.95
C THR A 262 -4.04 -16.87 10.85
N GLY A 263 -3.15 -15.95 11.21
CA GLY A 263 -3.36 -14.52 10.98
C GLY A 263 -3.14 -14.06 9.52
N GLU A 264 -2.53 -14.90 8.68
CA GLU A 264 -2.13 -14.54 7.30
C GLU A 264 -3.20 -14.89 6.26
N PHE A 265 -3.81 -16.06 6.44
CA PHE A 265 -4.95 -16.54 5.69
C PHE A 265 -6.13 -16.61 6.68
N PRO A 266 -7.05 -15.62 6.66
CA PRO A 266 -8.02 -15.42 7.74
C PRO A 266 -9.10 -16.52 7.77
N TYR A 267 -9.29 -17.24 6.67
CA TYR A 267 -10.31 -18.27 6.53
C TYR A 267 -9.86 -19.62 7.09
N PHE A 268 -10.79 -20.33 7.72
CA PHE A 268 -10.50 -21.59 8.42
C PHE A 268 -9.90 -22.68 7.51
N ILE A 269 -10.53 -22.93 6.35
CA ILE A 269 -10.17 -24.04 5.45
C ILE A 269 -10.20 -23.60 3.99
N ALA A 270 -9.33 -24.20 3.19
CA ALA A 270 -9.28 -23.97 1.74
C ALA A 270 -9.81 -25.16 0.92
N LYS A 271 -9.55 -26.38 1.38
CA LYS A 271 -9.94 -27.63 0.71
C LYS A 271 -10.22 -28.73 1.73
N TYR A 272 -11.23 -29.56 1.47
CA TYR A 272 -11.51 -30.77 2.24
C TYR A 272 -10.38 -31.79 2.10
N ARG A 273 -9.97 -32.34 3.24
CA ARG A 273 -8.93 -33.36 3.38
C ARG A 273 -9.55 -34.75 3.38
N GLY A 274 -10.76 -34.89 3.94
CA GLY A 274 -11.52 -36.12 3.98
C GLY A 274 -12.71 -36.16 3.03
N GLU A 275 -13.52 -37.22 3.14
CA GLU A 275 -14.75 -37.38 2.37
C GLU A 275 -15.96 -36.72 3.09
N VAL A 276 -16.46 -35.62 2.52
CA VAL A 276 -17.71 -34.95 2.97
C VAL A 276 -18.91 -35.86 2.74
N SER A 277 -19.83 -35.96 3.70
CA SER A 277 -21.02 -36.82 3.57
C SER A 277 -21.94 -36.38 2.41
N GLN A 278 -22.54 -37.32 1.68
CA GLN A 278 -23.44 -36.99 0.55
C GLN A 278 -24.69 -36.19 0.96
N GLN A 279 -25.03 -36.17 2.25
CA GLN A 279 -26.11 -35.37 2.80
C GLN A 279 -25.71 -33.89 2.89
N ASN A 280 -24.49 -33.61 3.38
CA ASN A 280 -23.90 -32.27 3.39
C ASN A 280 -23.63 -31.74 1.97
N GLN A 281 -23.38 -32.62 1.00
CA GLN A 281 -23.13 -32.25 -0.41
C GLN A 281 -24.38 -31.78 -1.19
N GLN A 282 -25.60 -31.87 -0.65
CA GLN A 282 -26.80 -31.45 -1.39
C GLN A 282 -27.14 -29.95 -1.21
N PRO A 283 -27.19 -29.15 -2.30
CA PRO A 283 -27.66 -27.76 -2.24
C PRO A 283 -29.17 -27.74 -1.94
N GLY A 284 -29.49 -27.62 -0.65
CA GLY A 284 -30.86 -27.69 -0.12
C GLY A 284 -31.00 -28.38 1.25
N ALA A 285 -29.93 -28.96 1.82
CA ALA A 285 -29.99 -29.67 3.11
C ALA A 285 -30.31 -28.78 4.33
N GLY A 286 -30.12 -27.45 4.22
CA GLY A 286 -30.32 -26.49 5.31
C GLY A 286 -31.41 -25.42 5.10
N GLY A 287 -32.25 -25.50 4.06
CA GLY A 287 -33.28 -24.48 3.82
C GLY A 287 -34.27 -24.78 2.67
N PRO A 288 -35.59 -24.50 2.84
CA PRO A 288 -36.61 -24.81 1.83
C PRO A 288 -36.65 -23.77 0.70
N GLY A 289 -36.24 -24.18 -0.51
CA GLY A 289 -36.04 -23.27 -1.66
C GLY A 289 -37.28 -22.93 -2.52
N GLY A 290 -37.09 -21.98 -3.46
CA GLY A 290 -38.15 -21.36 -4.27
C GLY A 290 -37.88 -21.25 -5.78
N GLN A 291 -37.97 -22.36 -6.50
CA GLN A 291 -38.27 -22.50 -7.96
C GLN A 291 -37.37 -21.87 -9.05
N ARG A 292 -36.98 -22.72 -10.01
CA ARG A 292 -36.36 -22.45 -11.32
C ARG A 292 -37.37 -21.82 -12.32
N PRO A 293 -36.98 -21.19 -13.47
CA PRO A 293 -35.76 -21.48 -14.24
C PRO A 293 -35.02 -20.34 -14.98
N GLY A 294 -33.72 -20.56 -15.22
CA GLY A 294 -33.17 -20.37 -16.58
C GLY A 294 -32.41 -19.08 -16.91
N ALA A 295 -31.24 -18.90 -16.32
CA ALA A 295 -30.09 -18.29 -17.00
C ALA A 295 -28.82 -19.00 -16.51
N GLY A 296 -27.87 -19.27 -17.41
CA GLY A 296 -26.50 -19.62 -17.00
C GLY A 296 -25.69 -18.34 -16.86
N GLY A 297 -24.65 -18.36 -16.02
CA GLY A 297 -23.52 -17.46 -16.22
C GLY A 297 -22.92 -17.67 -17.62
N PRO A 298 -22.19 -16.68 -18.16
CA PRO A 298 -21.63 -16.77 -19.51
C PRO A 298 -20.80 -18.07 -19.65
N PRO A 299 -21.03 -18.89 -20.70
CA PRO A 299 -20.30 -20.13 -20.86
C PRO A 299 -18.86 -19.83 -21.28
N GLN A 300 -17.96 -19.85 -20.29
CA GLN A 300 -16.52 -19.93 -20.47
C GLN A 300 -16.20 -20.97 -21.56
N LEU A 301 -15.44 -20.56 -22.58
CA LEU A 301 -15.18 -21.41 -23.75
C LEU A 301 -14.46 -22.70 -23.33
N SER A 302 -15.08 -23.84 -23.63
CA SER A 302 -14.45 -25.15 -23.42
C SER A 302 -13.14 -25.23 -24.20
N ALA A 303 -12.18 -26.04 -23.75
CA ALA A 303 -10.87 -26.14 -24.42
C ALA A 303 -11.01 -26.48 -25.93
N SER A 304 -12.00 -27.30 -26.29
CA SER A 304 -12.36 -27.59 -27.69
C SER A 304 -12.88 -26.37 -28.46
N GLN A 305 -13.67 -25.49 -27.85
CA GLN A 305 -14.16 -24.27 -28.50
C GLN A 305 -13.04 -23.24 -28.66
N ARG A 306 -12.11 -23.13 -27.69
CA ARG A 306 -10.94 -22.24 -27.80
C ARG A 306 -9.99 -22.66 -28.93
N MET A 307 -9.79 -23.97 -29.10
CA MET A 307 -9.07 -24.50 -30.27
C MET A 307 -9.80 -24.18 -31.58
N ALA A 308 -11.13 -24.33 -31.64
CA ALA A 308 -11.92 -23.96 -32.82
C ALA A 308 -11.87 -22.44 -33.11
N THR A 309 -11.86 -21.57 -32.09
CA THR A 309 -11.65 -20.12 -32.24
C THR A 309 -10.33 -19.83 -32.95
N GLN A 310 -9.24 -20.45 -32.49
CA GLN A 310 -7.91 -20.27 -33.09
C GLN A 310 -7.84 -20.83 -34.52
N GLU A 311 -8.45 -22.00 -34.77
CA GLU A 311 -8.47 -22.62 -36.10
C GLU A 311 -9.26 -21.76 -37.11
N ILE A 312 -10.48 -21.33 -36.77
CA ILE A 312 -11.32 -20.45 -37.62
C ILE A 312 -10.61 -19.13 -37.94
N LEU A 313 -10.00 -18.48 -36.96
CA LEU A 313 -9.32 -17.19 -37.18
C LEU A 313 -8.02 -17.34 -37.98
N SER A 314 -7.32 -18.48 -37.85
CA SER A 314 -6.05 -18.71 -38.56
C SER A 314 -6.15 -18.82 -40.09
N GLU A 315 -7.36 -18.97 -40.64
CA GLU A 315 -7.60 -18.93 -42.09
C GLU A 315 -7.63 -17.51 -42.69
N TYR A 316 -7.60 -16.46 -41.87
CA TYR A 316 -7.81 -15.07 -42.29
C TYR A 316 -6.63 -14.14 -41.93
N ASP A 317 -6.49 -13.06 -42.70
CA ASP A 317 -5.51 -11.97 -42.47
C ASP A 317 -6.16 -10.88 -41.62
N SER A 318 -5.63 -10.65 -40.40
CA SER A 318 -6.20 -9.70 -39.45
C SER A 318 -5.99 -8.23 -39.83
N GLU A 319 -4.98 -7.91 -40.65
CA GLU A 319 -4.73 -6.53 -41.11
C GLU A 319 -5.63 -6.13 -42.30
N ASN A 320 -6.34 -7.07 -42.92
CA ASN A 320 -6.95 -6.86 -44.25
C ASN A 320 -8.33 -7.53 -44.46
N LEU A 321 -9.11 -7.70 -43.39
CA LEU A 321 -10.45 -8.31 -43.44
C LEU A 321 -11.43 -7.57 -44.37
N SER A 322 -12.04 -8.28 -45.33
CA SER A 322 -13.18 -7.75 -46.08
C SER A 322 -14.51 -8.00 -45.37
N LYS A 323 -15.56 -7.26 -45.78
CA LYS A 323 -16.94 -7.46 -45.28
C LYS A 323 -17.54 -8.84 -45.60
N SER A 324 -16.96 -9.56 -46.56
CA SER A 324 -17.28 -10.97 -46.85
C SER A 324 -16.65 -11.90 -45.82
N ASP A 325 -15.42 -11.61 -45.40
CA ASP A 325 -14.63 -12.47 -44.51
C ASP A 325 -15.16 -12.35 -43.08
N ILE A 326 -15.43 -11.13 -42.62
CA ILE A 326 -16.16 -10.83 -41.36
C ILE A 326 -17.45 -11.66 -41.27
N LYS A 327 -18.23 -11.72 -42.35
CA LYS A 327 -19.46 -12.52 -42.37
C LYS A 327 -19.18 -14.03 -42.34
N SER A 328 -18.14 -14.49 -43.05
CA SER A 328 -17.77 -15.90 -43.09
C SER A 328 -17.26 -16.41 -41.73
N ILE A 329 -16.43 -15.61 -41.06
CA ILE A 329 -15.96 -15.82 -39.69
C ILE A 329 -17.17 -15.88 -38.73
N SER A 330 -18.09 -14.92 -38.82
CA SER A 330 -19.31 -14.88 -38.00
C SER A 330 -20.23 -16.10 -38.23
N ASP A 331 -20.44 -16.50 -39.48
CA ASP A 331 -21.21 -17.70 -39.84
C ASP A 331 -20.53 -18.99 -39.31
N ALA A 332 -19.20 -19.06 -39.35
CA ALA A 332 -18.40 -20.21 -38.88
C ALA A 332 -18.44 -20.36 -37.35
N PHE A 333 -18.28 -19.27 -36.59
CA PHE A 333 -18.45 -19.30 -35.14
C PHE A 333 -19.85 -19.80 -34.73
N VAL A 334 -20.89 -19.36 -35.44
CA VAL A 334 -22.27 -19.81 -35.21
C VAL A 334 -22.46 -21.30 -35.57
N ALA A 335 -21.74 -21.82 -36.56
CA ALA A 335 -21.78 -23.24 -36.93
C ALA A 335 -21.18 -24.15 -35.85
N GLU A 336 -20.06 -23.76 -35.24
CA GLU A 336 -19.46 -24.44 -34.08
C GLU A 336 -20.16 -24.14 -32.74
N GLY A 337 -21.31 -23.46 -32.79
CA GLY A 337 -22.14 -23.16 -31.61
C GLY A 337 -21.54 -22.13 -30.64
N ILE A 338 -20.46 -21.46 -31.03
CA ILE A 338 -19.84 -20.37 -30.29
C ILE A 338 -20.76 -19.14 -30.36
N ARG A 339 -20.86 -18.38 -29.26
CA ARG A 339 -21.75 -17.21 -29.13
C ARG A 339 -20.98 -15.97 -28.69
N PRO A 340 -21.43 -14.76 -29.05
CA PRO A 340 -20.81 -13.53 -28.56
C PRO A 340 -20.95 -13.40 -27.04
N SER A 341 -19.82 -13.38 -26.34
CA SER A 341 -19.67 -13.06 -24.93
C SER A 341 -18.42 -12.19 -24.73
N SER A 342 -18.22 -11.65 -23.53
CA SER A 342 -16.96 -11.04 -23.07
C SER A 342 -15.75 -11.94 -23.35
N ASP A 343 -15.92 -13.23 -23.10
CA ASP A 343 -14.84 -14.21 -23.07
C ASP A 343 -14.30 -14.50 -24.48
N LEU A 344 -15.16 -14.39 -25.50
CA LEU A 344 -14.75 -14.46 -26.91
C LEU A 344 -14.01 -13.19 -27.36
N LYS A 345 -14.28 -12.01 -26.78
CA LYS A 345 -13.60 -10.76 -27.13
C LYS A 345 -12.10 -10.88 -26.87
N SER A 346 -11.72 -11.37 -25.68
CA SER A 346 -10.31 -11.54 -25.30
C SER A 346 -9.55 -12.59 -26.11
N GLU A 347 -10.18 -13.67 -26.57
CA GLU A 347 -9.52 -14.64 -27.47
C GLU A 347 -9.32 -14.08 -28.89
N ILE A 348 -10.26 -13.28 -29.39
CA ILE A 348 -10.14 -12.58 -30.69
C ILE A 348 -9.01 -11.54 -30.63
N GLU A 349 -8.96 -10.75 -29.56
CA GLU A 349 -7.89 -9.76 -29.31
C GLU A 349 -6.52 -10.45 -29.17
N ALA A 350 -6.43 -11.55 -28.42
CA ALA A 350 -5.21 -12.34 -28.28
C ALA A 350 -4.76 -13.03 -29.58
N ALA A 351 -5.68 -13.29 -30.51
CA ALA A 351 -5.38 -13.75 -31.87
C ALA A 351 -4.95 -12.61 -32.82
N GLY A 352 -4.94 -11.35 -32.36
CA GLY A 352 -4.50 -10.19 -33.15
C GLY A 352 -5.57 -9.62 -34.08
N PHE A 353 -6.86 -9.87 -33.81
CA PHE A 353 -8.00 -9.36 -34.57
C PHE A 353 -8.79 -8.30 -33.78
N ASP A 354 -9.40 -7.34 -34.49
CA ASP A 354 -10.35 -6.39 -33.88
C ASP A 354 -11.72 -7.08 -33.65
N PRO A 355 -12.18 -7.21 -32.39
CA PRO A 355 -13.43 -7.89 -32.07
C PRO A 355 -14.69 -7.04 -32.38
N GLU A 356 -14.60 -5.71 -32.49
CA GLU A 356 -15.73 -4.87 -32.88
C GLU A 356 -15.99 -4.98 -34.39
N VAL A 357 -14.93 -5.17 -35.18
CA VAL A 357 -15.02 -5.48 -36.62
C VAL A 357 -15.71 -6.84 -36.86
N ILE A 358 -15.49 -7.83 -36.00
CA ILE A 358 -16.07 -9.18 -36.13
C ILE A 358 -17.52 -9.27 -35.58
N ASN A 359 -17.93 -8.39 -34.66
CA ASN A 359 -19.25 -8.42 -34.00
C ASN A 359 -20.46 -7.96 -34.87
N TYR A 360 -20.32 -7.94 -36.20
CA TYR A 360 -21.29 -7.29 -37.11
C TYR A 360 -22.63 -8.06 -37.29
N GLN A 361 -23.58 -7.75 -36.41
CA GLN A 361 -25.05 -7.87 -36.52
C GLN A 361 -25.72 -7.31 -37.81
N PRO A 362 -26.19 -8.07 -38.83
CA PRO A 362 -26.88 -7.45 -39.98
C PRO A 362 -28.35 -7.05 -39.70
N GLY A 363 -28.54 -5.89 -39.06
CA GLY A 363 -29.55 -4.91 -39.51
C GLY A 363 -30.91 -4.81 -38.79
N ALA A 364 -31.06 -3.76 -37.97
CA ALA A 364 -32.31 -3.02 -37.73
C ALA A 364 -31.96 -1.57 -37.25
N GLY A 365 -32.69 -0.50 -37.59
CA GLY A 365 -33.89 -0.44 -38.45
C GLY A 365 -34.56 0.96 -38.61
N GLY A 366 -33.79 2.06 -38.62
CA GLY A 366 -34.34 3.45 -38.74
C GLY A 366 -34.84 4.03 -37.39
N ASN A 367 -34.93 5.36 -37.20
CA ASN A 367 -35.21 6.43 -38.17
C ASN A 367 -34.62 7.79 -37.71
N THR A 368 -34.43 8.77 -38.61
CA THR A 368 -33.70 10.03 -38.33
C THR A 368 -34.44 11.31 -38.74
N SER A 369 -34.65 12.26 -37.81
CA SER A 369 -35.00 13.67 -38.07
C SER A 369 -34.92 14.47 -36.75
N ALA A 370 -34.51 15.75 -36.68
CA ALA A 370 -34.13 16.70 -37.73
C ALA A 370 -33.07 17.72 -37.23
N ALA A 371 -32.40 18.40 -38.17
CA ALA A 371 -31.66 19.66 -37.94
C ALA A 371 -32.56 20.87 -38.37
N PRO A 372 -32.13 22.14 -38.19
CA PRO A 372 -31.20 22.74 -39.16
C PRO A 372 -30.17 23.75 -38.60
N ALA A 373 -29.27 24.13 -39.51
CA ALA A 373 -28.07 24.96 -39.37
C ALA A 373 -28.26 26.48 -39.14
N GLU A 374 -27.16 27.13 -38.71
CA GLU A 374 -26.54 28.36 -39.26
C GLU A 374 -25.04 28.35 -38.85
N SER A 375 -24.04 28.84 -39.61
CA SER A 375 -23.96 29.26 -41.02
C SER A 375 -22.51 29.18 -41.57
N THR A 376 -22.30 29.51 -42.86
CA THR A 376 -21.04 29.50 -43.68
C THR A 376 -19.90 30.40 -43.15
N VAL A 377 -18.62 30.36 -43.59
CA VAL A 377 -17.97 30.35 -44.95
C VAL A 377 -16.55 29.71 -44.78
N ALA A 378 -15.93 28.83 -45.62
CA ALA A 378 -15.56 28.84 -47.05
C ALA A 378 -14.53 29.96 -47.45
N GLU A 379 -13.55 29.80 -48.38
CA GLU A 379 -12.82 28.63 -48.94
C GLU A 379 -11.54 29.12 -49.72
N ASP A 380 -10.55 28.26 -49.95
CA ASP A 380 -9.52 28.21 -51.03
C ASP A 380 -8.48 29.34 -51.42
N VAL A 381 -7.19 28.97 -51.31
CA VAL A 381 -6.15 28.84 -52.39
C VAL A 381 -5.42 30.05 -53.08
N ALA A 382 -4.10 30.14 -52.81
CA ALA A 382 -2.91 30.36 -53.69
C ALA A 382 -2.41 31.72 -54.30
N VAL A 383 -1.13 32.04 -53.97
CA VAL A 383 0.06 32.36 -54.85
C VAL A 383 0.29 33.76 -55.50
N ALA A 384 1.56 34.24 -55.41
CA ALA A 384 2.27 35.27 -56.24
C ALA A 384 1.80 36.76 -56.17
N GLU A 385 2.48 37.84 -56.63
CA GLU A 385 3.87 38.30 -57.01
C GLU A 385 3.77 39.85 -57.27
N ASP A 386 4.77 40.75 -57.35
CA ASP A 386 6.19 40.86 -56.93
C ASP A 386 6.66 42.36 -57.03
N GLY A 387 7.80 42.74 -56.43
CA GLY A 387 8.64 43.91 -56.83
C GLY A 387 8.47 45.25 -56.07
N ALA A 388 9.45 46.18 -56.04
CA ALA A 388 10.86 46.10 -56.48
C ALA A 388 11.73 47.29 -55.97
N ALA A 389 13.04 47.06 -55.79
CA ALA A 389 14.18 48.02 -55.78
C ALA A 389 14.25 49.12 -54.66
N GLU A 390 15.40 49.74 -54.31
CA GLU A 390 16.78 49.70 -54.86
C GLU A 390 17.88 49.45 -53.79
N VAL A 391 18.92 48.73 -54.22
CA VAL A 391 20.36 48.80 -53.90
C VAL A 391 20.86 49.58 -52.67
N ALA A 392 21.51 48.85 -51.75
CA ALA A 392 22.76 49.26 -51.12
C ALA A 392 23.70 48.05 -51.02
N VAL A 393 24.97 48.19 -51.42
CA VAL A 393 25.94 47.07 -51.44
C VAL A 393 26.86 47.15 -50.22
N VAL A 394 26.83 46.14 -49.35
CA VAL A 394 27.96 45.75 -48.49
C VAL A 394 28.04 44.23 -48.43
N GLU A 395 29.06 43.72 -49.12
CA GLU A 395 29.85 42.49 -48.91
C GLU A 395 29.16 41.13 -48.71
N ASP A 396 29.72 40.16 -49.44
CA ASP A 396 29.51 38.73 -49.29
C ASP A 396 30.03 38.30 -47.91
N GLY A 397 29.11 38.03 -46.98
CA GLY A 397 29.41 37.58 -45.64
C GLY A 397 29.80 36.11 -45.66
N ASP A 398 31.01 35.81 -46.16
CA ASP A 398 31.67 34.51 -45.99
C ASP A 398 31.39 34.00 -44.56
N LYS A 399 30.95 32.74 -44.43
CA LYS A 399 31.10 32.07 -43.12
C LYS A 399 32.59 32.09 -42.85
N GLU A 400 33.06 32.97 -41.97
CA GLU A 400 34.49 33.14 -41.70
C GLU A 400 35.04 31.77 -41.33
N SER A 401 35.86 31.24 -42.24
CA SER A 401 36.22 29.84 -42.31
C SER A 401 37.65 29.72 -42.82
N THR A 402 38.38 28.78 -42.25
CA THR A 402 39.84 28.75 -42.37
C THR A 402 40.34 27.39 -42.78
N ALA A 403 41.31 27.37 -43.69
CA ALA A 403 42.08 26.17 -44.02
C ALA A 403 43.09 25.78 -42.91
N THR A 404 43.23 26.58 -41.84
CA THR A 404 44.11 26.30 -40.69
C THR A 404 43.59 26.93 -39.39
N LEU A 405 43.52 26.16 -38.31
CA LEU A 405 43.18 26.64 -36.97
C LEU A 405 44.14 26.04 -35.93
N ALA A 406 44.80 26.89 -35.16
CA ALA A 406 45.57 26.49 -33.99
C ALA A 406 44.71 26.60 -32.71
N VAL A 407 44.74 25.56 -31.89
CA VAL A 407 44.13 25.50 -30.56
C VAL A 407 45.27 25.37 -29.56
N ALA A 408 45.29 26.21 -28.54
CA ALA A 408 46.31 26.12 -27.49
C ALA A 408 45.72 26.51 -26.13
N GLY A 409 46.48 26.30 -25.06
CA GLY A 409 46.10 26.68 -23.72
C GLY A 409 47.05 26.09 -22.68
N GLN A 410 46.64 26.14 -21.42
CA GLN A 410 47.37 25.51 -20.33
C GLN A 410 46.46 24.50 -19.63
N VAL A 411 47.03 23.36 -19.23
CA VAL A 411 46.35 22.41 -18.34
C VAL A 411 46.83 22.66 -16.91
N SER A 412 45.91 22.96 -15.99
CA SER A 412 46.19 23.13 -14.56
C SER A 412 45.41 22.10 -13.72
N ASN A 413 45.76 21.96 -12.45
CA ASN A 413 44.96 21.25 -11.45
C ASN A 413 44.07 22.24 -10.65
N GLU A 414 43.28 21.72 -9.71
CA GLU A 414 42.40 22.52 -8.82
C GLU A 414 43.09 23.65 -8.04
N ALA A 415 44.42 23.62 -7.88
CA ALA A 415 45.21 24.66 -7.22
C ALA A 415 45.83 25.67 -8.22
N ASP A 416 45.33 25.71 -9.45
CA ASP A 416 45.87 26.46 -10.60
C ASP A 416 47.36 26.16 -10.93
N LEU A 417 47.89 25.02 -10.46
CA LEU A 417 49.26 24.60 -10.76
C LEU A 417 49.33 23.85 -12.11
N PRO A 418 50.31 24.12 -12.99
CA PRO A 418 50.39 23.47 -14.30
C PRO A 418 50.63 21.96 -14.22
N VAL A 419 49.95 21.19 -15.07
CA VAL A 419 50.14 19.74 -15.22
C VAL A 419 51.19 19.48 -16.30
N THR A 420 52.43 19.26 -15.88
CA THR A 420 53.63 19.31 -16.75
C THR A 420 54.03 17.98 -17.39
N SER A 421 53.37 16.87 -17.08
CA SER A 421 53.63 15.56 -17.69
C SER A 421 52.48 14.57 -17.48
N GLY A 422 52.50 13.43 -18.19
CA GLY A 422 51.56 12.33 -17.97
C GLY A 422 50.21 12.45 -18.68
N LEU A 423 50.04 13.45 -19.55
CA LEU A 423 48.83 13.63 -20.35
C LEU A 423 49.03 13.10 -21.77
N MET A 424 48.01 12.41 -22.29
CA MET A 424 47.74 12.30 -23.72
C MET A 424 46.56 13.21 -24.07
N GLY A 425 46.42 13.63 -25.32
CA GLY A 425 45.26 14.43 -25.72
C GLY A 425 44.98 14.43 -27.22
N THR A 426 43.73 14.75 -27.54
CA THR A 426 43.19 14.89 -28.89
C THR A 426 42.32 16.13 -28.97
N ALA A 427 42.37 16.83 -30.11
CA ALA A 427 41.42 17.87 -30.48
C ALA A 427 40.59 17.36 -31.67
N LYS A 428 39.33 17.79 -31.77
CA LYS A 428 38.39 17.42 -32.83
C LYS A 428 37.49 18.59 -33.25
N ILE A 429 37.19 18.69 -34.54
CA ILE A 429 36.24 19.64 -35.15
C ILE A 429 35.48 18.86 -36.23
N GLY A 430 34.17 18.67 -36.04
CA GLY A 430 33.39 17.75 -36.89
C GLY A 430 34.01 16.34 -36.90
N ASP A 431 34.27 15.81 -38.10
CA ASP A 431 34.94 14.52 -38.30
C ASP A 431 36.48 14.60 -38.28
N VAL A 432 37.07 15.80 -38.25
CA VAL A 432 38.53 15.99 -38.25
C VAL A 432 39.05 15.89 -36.82
N SER A 433 40.04 15.04 -36.57
CA SER A 433 40.73 14.97 -35.27
C SER A 433 42.24 14.95 -35.43
N VAL A 434 42.94 15.60 -34.50
CA VAL A 434 44.40 15.75 -34.44
C VAL A 434 44.90 15.50 -33.01
N PRO A 435 46.12 14.96 -32.82
CA PRO A 435 46.71 14.82 -31.51
C PRO A 435 47.11 16.18 -30.90
N VAL A 436 47.06 16.27 -29.58
CA VAL A 436 47.57 17.41 -28.80
C VAL A 436 49.05 17.18 -28.47
N SER A 437 49.87 18.21 -28.65
CA SER A 437 51.26 18.28 -28.19
C SER A 437 51.33 19.06 -26.87
N PHE A 438 52.24 18.68 -25.98
CA PHE A 438 52.42 19.29 -24.66
C PHE A 438 53.86 19.79 -24.49
N GLU A 439 53.99 20.97 -23.90
CA GLU A 439 55.26 21.62 -23.56
C GLU A 439 55.60 21.41 -22.08
N ALA A 440 56.89 21.57 -21.73
CA ALA A 440 57.41 21.27 -20.39
C ALA A 440 56.90 22.20 -19.26
N ASP A 441 56.14 23.25 -19.59
CA ASP A 441 55.51 24.20 -18.66
C ASP A 441 53.99 23.96 -18.46
N GLY A 442 53.46 22.88 -19.03
CA GLY A 442 52.03 22.53 -18.98
C GLY A 442 51.17 23.25 -20.03
N THR A 443 51.78 24.05 -20.93
CA THR A 443 51.12 24.53 -22.14
C THR A 443 50.85 23.36 -23.10
N TYR A 444 49.74 23.41 -23.82
CA TYR A 444 49.42 22.44 -24.88
C TYR A 444 49.09 23.17 -26.19
N SER A 445 49.26 22.47 -27.31
CA SER A 445 48.83 22.95 -28.63
C SER A 445 48.38 21.82 -29.57
N ALA A 446 47.47 22.15 -30.48
CA ALA A 446 47.01 21.31 -31.58
C ALA A 446 46.76 22.20 -32.80
N THR A 447 47.01 21.71 -34.02
CA THR A 447 46.78 22.49 -35.25
C THR A 447 46.02 21.67 -36.27
N PHE A 448 44.82 22.14 -36.59
CA PHE A 448 44.00 21.66 -37.69
C PHE A 448 44.46 22.33 -38.98
N PHE A 449 44.59 21.59 -40.08
CA PHE A 449 44.84 22.15 -41.40
C PHE A 449 44.14 21.31 -42.48
N SER A 450 43.84 21.94 -43.62
CA SER A 450 43.29 21.30 -44.82
C SER A 450 43.95 21.87 -46.07
N PHE A 451 44.20 21.02 -47.07
CA PHE A 451 44.75 21.44 -48.37
C PHE A 451 43.68 21.65 -49.45
N THR A 452 42.42 21.29 -49.19
CA THR A 452 41.36 21.19 -50.21
C THR A 452 40.03 21.81 -49.78
N GLY A 453 39.99 22.58 -48.69
CA GLY A 453 38.80 23.25 -48.19
C GLY A 453 39.05 23.93 -46.84
N SER A 454 37.99 24.38 -46.18
CA SER A 454 38.04 24.79 -44.77
C SER A 454 38.28 23.58 -43.84
N VAL A 455 38.76 23.86 -42.63
CA VAL A 455 38.87 22.92 -41.50
C VAL A 455 38.09 23.40 -40.26
N ALA A 456 37.66 24.66 -40.23
CA ALA A 456 36.85 25.25 -39.15
C ALA A 456 36.13 26.53 -39.63
N SER A 457 34.95 26.79 -39.08
CA SER A 457 34.04 27.88 -39.46
C SER A 457 33.40 28.53 -38.23
N ASN A 458 32.87 29.75 -38.37
CA ASN A 458 32.07 30.40 -37.34
C ASN A 458 30.85 29.52 -36.95
N GLY A 459 30.73 29.23 -35.65
CA GLY A 459 29.74 28.31 -35.05
C GLY A 459 30.17 26.84 -34.95
N ASP A 460 31.35 26.45 -35.45
CA ASP A 460 31.82 25.07 -35.30
C ASP A 460 32.34 24.82 -33.88
N ILE A 461 32.14 23.61 -33.35
CA ILE A 461 32.59 23.22 -32.00
C ILE A 461 33.96 22.55 -32.06
N VAL A 462 34.92 23.07 -31.29
CA VAL A 462 36.17 22.39 -30.95
C VAL A 462 35.94 21.51 -29.72
N GLU A 463 36.15 20.22 -29.86
CA GLU A 463 36.15 19.23 -28.78
C GLU A 463 37.60 18.86 -28.43
N LEU A 464 38.05 19.23 -27.23
CA LEU A 464 39.31 18.79 -26.65
C LEU A 464 39.05 17.61 -25.70
N THR A 465 39.93 16.62 -25.70
CA THR A 465 39.91 15.52 -24.72
C THR A 465 41.33 15.19 -24.29
N PHE A 466 41.55 15.13 -22.98
CA PHE A 466 42.81 14.79 -22.32
C PHE A 466 42.64 13.48 -21.55
N VAL A 467 43.73 12.73 -21.38
CA VAL A 467 43.77 11.47 -20.61
C VAL A 467 44.98 11.47 -19.70
N ASN A 468 44.82 11.19 -18.40
CA ASN A 468 45.92 11.07 -17.44
C ASN A 468 46.62 9.69 -17.54
N GLN A 469 47.61 9.43 -16.67
CA GLN A 469 48.34 8.15 -16.63
C GLN A 469 47.45 6.99 -16.15
N ASP A 470 46.44 7.29 -15.33
CA ASP A 470 45.53 6.34 -14.69
C ASP A 470 44.34 5.94 -15.59
N GLY A 471 44.09 6.71 -16.65
CA GLY A 471 43.07 6.46 -17.68
C GLY A 471 41.82 7.33 -17.61
N ASP A 472 41.70 8.24 -16.63
CA ASP A 472 40.61 9.23 -16.57
C ASP A 472 40.65 10.13 -17.80
N LYS A 473 39.46 10.46 -18.32
CA LYS A 473 39.28 11.31 -19.50
C LYS A 473 38.63 12.63 -19.10
N PHE A 474 39.19 13.73 -19.59
CA PHE A 474 38.74 15.09 -19.31
C PHE A 474 38.45 15.79 -20.64
N SER A 475 37.19 16.13 -20.90
CA SER A 475 36.77 16.72 -22.17
C SER A 475 36.26 18.16 -22.00
N ARG A 476 36.59 19.02 -22.96
CA ARG A 476 36.17 20.43 -22.99
C ARG A 476 35.74 20.82 -24.40
N GLN A 477 34.51 21.29 -24.54
CA GLN A 477 33.98 21.81 -25.80
C GLN A 477 33.97 23.35 -25.81
N VAL A 478 34.26 23.95 -26.97
CA VAL A 478 34.27 25.41 -27.20
C VAL A 478 33.72 25.71 -28.59
N GLU A 479 32.67 26.52 -28.67
CA GLU A 479 32.13 27.04 -29.94
C GLU A 479 33.02 28.17 -30.49
N LEU A 480 33.31 28.14 -31.79
CA LEU A 480 34.18 29.12 -32.45
C LEU A 480 33.43 30.37 -32.85
N THR A 481 33.83 31.51 -32.30
CA THR A 481 33.44 32.83 -32.79
C THR A 481 34.20 33.19 -34.06
N ALA A 482 33.55 33.93 -34.96
CA ALA A 482 34.11 34.42 -36.23
C ALA A 482 35.53 35.00 -36.07
N LYS A 483 35.72 35.84 -35.03
CA LYS A 483 37.01 36.41 -34.64
C LYS A 483 38.10 35.36 -34.37
N GLN A 484 37.81 34.23 -33.73
CA GLN A 484 38.80 33.16 -33.51
C GLN A 484 39.19 32.46 -34.82
N VAL A 485 38.23 32.32 -35.73
CA VAL A 485 38.47 31.69 -37.04
C VAL A 485 39.33 32.58 -37.95
N VAL A 486 39.06 33.90 -38.01
CA VAL A 486 39.90 34.88 -38.73
C VAL A 486 41.31 34.96 -38.16
N ASN A 487 41.45 34.99 -36.83
CA ASN A 487 42.77 34.99 -36.19
C ASN A 487 43.47 33.62 -36.25
N GLN A 488 42.82 32.60 -36.83
CA GLN A 488 43.28 31.22 -36.94
C GLN A 488 43.72 30.61 -35.59
N PHE A 489 43.17 31.12 -34.48
CA PHE A 489 43.64 30.83 -33.14
C PHE A 489 42.53 30.90 -32.09
N VAL A 490 42.48 29.88 -31.22
CA VAL A 490 41.64 29.84 -30.04
C VAL A 490 42.44 29.38 -28.82
N SER A 491 42.33 30.14 -27.72
CA SER A 491 42.96 29.82 -26.44
C SER A 491 41.92 29.24 -25.48
N VAL A 492 42.21 28.09 -24.86
CA VAL A 492 41.32 27.39 -23.93
C VAL A 492 42.12 26.86 -22.74
N SER A 493 41.98 27.49 -21.57
CA SER A 493 42.52 26.91 -20.33
C SER A 493 41.67 25.73 -19.86
N VAL A 494 42.31 24.69 -19.32
CA VAL A 494 41.65 23.45 -18.88
C VAL A 494 42.10 23.13 -17.46
N VAL A 495 41.15 23.07 -16.53
CA VAL A 495 41.41 22.64 -15.15
C VAL A 495 41.03 21.17 -15.01
N LEU A 496 41.98 20.32 -14.65
CA LEU A 496 41.71 18.95 -14.23
C LEU A 496 41.19 18.97 -12.79
N ARG A 497 39.95 18.50 -12.60
CA ARG A 497 39.40 18.18 -11.29
C ARG A 497 39.58 16.70 -11.00
N ASN A 498 40.19 16.36 -9.89
CA ASN A 498 40.35 14.99 -9.43
C ASN A 498 39.06 14.56 -8.73
N TYR A 499 38.01 14.33 -9.52
CA TYR A 499 36.73 13.83 -9.00
C TYR A 499 36.95 12.53 -8.22
N ALA A 500 36.73 12.59 -6.90
CA ALA A 500 36.75 11.43 -6.04
C ALA A 500 35.63 10.46 -6.46
N SER A 501 35.83 9.17 -6.19
CA SER A 501 34.90 8.11 -6.55
C SER A 501 34.55 7.29 -5.31
N PHE A 502 33.26 7.12 -5.06
CA PHE A 502 32.72 6.52 -3.85
C PHE A 502 31.53 5.62 -4.17
N ASP A 503 31.65 4.32 -3.87
CA ASP A 503 30.56 3.36 -4.00
C ASP A 503 29.69 3.40 -2.73
N LEU A 504 28.54 4.06 -2.82
CA LEU A 504 27.54 4.16 -1.75
C LEU A 504 26.59 2.95 -1.83
N ALA A 505 26.90 1.91 -1.05
CA ALA A 505 26.00 0.77 -0.86
C ALA A 505 24.89 1.13 0.15
N ILE A 506 23.64 0.80 -0.20
CA ILE A 506 22.46 1.01 0.65
C ILE A 506 21.68 -0.32 0.73
N PRO A 507 21.57 -0.97 1.90
CA PRO A 507 20.91 -2.28 2.03
C PRO A 507 19.38 -2.17 1.92
N ARG A 508 18.69 -3.30 1.82
CA ARG A 508 17.24 -3.39 2.04
C ARG A 508 16.91 -3.10 3.52
N GLY A 509 15.83 -2.36 3.77
CA GLY A 509 15.41 -1.92 5.10
C GLY A 509 15.81 -0.48 5.41
N THR A 510 15.73 -0.10 6.69
CA THR A 510 16.03 1.27 7.17
C THR A 510 17.52 1.50 7.37
N SER A 511 18.07 2.55 6.74
CA SER A 511 19.50 2.89 6.72
C SER A 511 19.76 4.38 7.02
N LEU A 512 20.88 4.71 7.67
CA LEU A 512 21.35 6.09 7.81
C LEU A 512 22.50 6.37 6.83
N ILE A 513 22.23 7.17 5.81
CA ILE A 513 23.17 7.46 4.71
C ILE A 513 23.54 8.94 4.63
N HIS A 514 24.65 9.21 3.97
CA HIS A 514 25.13 10.54 3.59
C HIS A 514 25.68 10.48 2.15
N LEU A 515 25.64 11.59 1.41
CA LEU A 515 26.34 11.72 0.12
C LEU A 515 27.68 12.43 0.39
N PRO A 516 28.83 11.74 0.39
CA PRO A 516 30.10 12.33 0.82
C PRO A 516 30.81 13.20 -0.23
N LEU A 517 30.14 13.51 -1.35
CA LEU A 517 30.69 14.23 -2.52
C LEU A 517 29.64 15.16 -3.13
N VAL A 518 30.10 16.22 -3.80
CA VAL A 518 29.28 17.00 -4.74
C VAL A 518 29.12 16.19 -6.02
N VAL A 519 28.07 15.38 -6.10
CA VAL A 519 27.87 14.38 -7.16
C VAL A 519 27.71 15.04 -8.53
N THR A 520 28.57 14.65 -9.47
CA THR A 520 28.51 15.04 -10.90
C THR A 520 28.22 13.87 -11.83
N SER A 521 28.38 12.63 -11.35
CA SER A 521 28.01 11.40 -12.04
C SER A 521 27.53 10.33 -11.06
N VAL A 522 26.53 9.55 -11.49
CA VAL A 522 26.01 8.36 -10.81
C VAL A 522 26.07 7.18 -11.77
N ASN A 523 26.63 6.05 -11.32
CA ASN A 523 26.70 4.80 -12.10
C ASN A 523 27.30 5.00 -13.51
N ASP A 524 28.40 5.77 -13.57
CA ASP A 524 29.13 6.13 -14.80
C ASP A 524 28.34 7.02 -15.79
N VAL A 525 27.13 7.48 -15.43
CA VAL A 525 26.29 8.43 -16.19
C VAL A 525 26.44 9.84 -15.61
N ALA A 526 26.58 10.86 -16.46
CA ALA A 526 26.63 12.27 -16.01
C ALA A 526 25.27 12.67 -15.40
N THR A 527 25.25 12.98 -14.11
CA THR A 527 24.02 13.23 -13.33
C THR A 527 24.39 13.99 -12.07
N THR A 528 23.83 15.19 -11.91
CA THR A 528 24.03 16.03 -10.73
C THR A 528 22.98 15.73 -9.67
N VAL A 529 23.40 15.41 -8.45
CA VAL A 529 22.50 15.19 -7.31
C VAL A 529 22.68 16.31 -6.29
N THR A 530 21.70 17.20 -6.23
CA THR A 530 21.69 18.43 -5.40
C THR A 530 20.44 18.56 -4.52
N THR A 531 19.38 17.79 -4.77
CA THR A 531 18.20 17.70 -3.90
C THR A 531 17.88 16.26 -3.49
N VAL A 532 17.09 16.09 -2.43
CA VAL A 532 16.58 14.78 -1.98
C VAL A 532 15.80 14.07 -3.10
N GLY A 533 15.01 14.79 -3.89
CA GLY A 533 14.30 14.21 -5.04
C GLY A 533 15.23 13.70 -6.14
N GLN A 534 16.33 14.41 -6.43
CA GLN A 534 17.34 13.92 -7.36
C GLN A 534 18.09 12.68 -6.83
N LEU A 535 18.25 12.53 -5.52
CA LEU A 535 18.79 11.30 -4.92
C LEU A 535 17.77 10.15 -5.01
N TYR A 536 16.49 10.40 -4.75
CA TYR A 536 15.42 9.42 -4.92
C TYR A 536 15.36 8.91 -6.37
N ASP A 537 15.38 9.83 -7.35
CA ASP A 537 15.43 9.50 -8.78
C ASP A 537 16.68 8.68 -9.14
N ALA A 538 17.84 9.00 -8.55
CA ALA A 538 19.10 8.28 -8.77
C ALA A 538 19.15 6.88 -8.13
N ILE A 539 18.42 6.65 -7.03
CA ILE A 539 18.23 5.31 -6.41
C ILE A 539 17.21 4.48 -7.21
N GLY A 540 16.20 5.14 -7.78
CA GLY A 540 15.12 4.54 -8.55
C GLY A 540 13.98 4.01 -7.66
N ALA A 541 12.74 4.40 -7.99
CA ALA A 541 11.53 4.10 -7.20
C ALA A 541 11.27 2.59 -6.96
N ASP A 542 11.82 1.71 -7.79
CA ASP A 542 11.77 0.25 -7.61
C ASP A 542 12.59 -0.26 -6.41
N ASN A 543 13.54 0.54 -5.92
CA ASN A 543 14.50 0.16 -4.89
C ASN A 543 14.24 0.85 -3.54
N VAL A 544 13.53 1.98 -3.51
CA VAL A 544 13.27 2.81 -2.32
C VAL A 544 11.76 2.98 -2.08
N ASN A 545 11.34 2.97 -0.81
CA ASN A 545 10.00 3.42 -0.39
C ASN A 545 10.00 4.95 -0.31
N PHE A 546 10.86 5.50 0.56
CA PHE A 546 11.05 6.95 0.70
C PHE A 546 12.41 7.31 1.32
N LEU A 547 12.77 8.59 1.21
CA LEU A 547 13.92 9.20 1.88
C LEU A 547 13.43 10.20 2.93
N ILE A 548 14.14 10.32 4.05
CA ILE A 548 13.73 11.18 5.18
C ILE A 548 14.89 12.09 5.56
N THR A 549 14.57 13.36 5.80
CA THR A 549 15.50 14.33 6.40
C THR A 549 14.90 14.92 7.68
N TYR A 550 15.73 15.50 8.54
CA TYR A 550 15.24 16.25 9.71
C TYR A 550 15.34 17.77 9.46
N ASP A 551 14.24 18.48 9.69
CA ASP A 551 14.13 19.93 9.58
C ASP A 551 14.29 20.54 10.99
N ASN A 552 15.49 21.05 11.29
CA ASN A 552 15.80 21.67 12.57
C ASN A 552 15.01 22.96 12.87
N GLN A 553 14.39 23.62 11.88
CA GLN A 553 13.61 24.83 12.10
C GLN A 553 12.17 24.49 12.50
N ALA A 554 11.53 23.57 11.77
CA ALA A 554 10.22 23.05 12.13
C ALA A 554 10.25 22.01 13.28
N LYS A 555 11.44 21.45 13.56
CA LYS A 555 11.67 20.30 14.46
C LYS A 555 10.92 19.03 14.06
N ALA A 556 10.80 18.82 12.75
CA ALA A 556 10.00 17.75 12.16
C ALA A 556 10.84 16.90 11.20
N PHE A 557 10.48 15.61 11.06
CA PHE A 557 10.94 14.80 9.94
C PHE A 557 10.21 15.20 8.65
N ARG A 558 10.90 15.09 7.52
CA ARG A 558 10.38 15.41 6.18
C ARG A 558 10.64 14.21 5.27
N SER A 559 9.57 13.53 4.87
CA SER A 559 9.61 12.33 4.03
C SER A 559 9.38 12.69 2.56
N TYR A 560 10.33 12.34 1.70
CA TYR A 560 10.25 12.48 0.25
C TYR A 560 9.77 11.17 -0.38
N LEU A 561 8.58 11.23 -0.98
CA LEU A 561 7.71 10.09 -1.28
C LEU A 561 7.47 9.96 -2.80
N GLY A 562 8.53 10.15 -3.59
CA GLY A 562 8.44 10.24 -5.05
C GLY A 562 7.82 11.54 -5.54
N ASP A 563 7.17 11.52 -6.70
CA ASP A 563 6.75 12.73 -7.41
C ASP A 563 5.77 13.63 -6.62
N ARG A 564 4.98 13.07 -5.68
CA ARG A 564 4.10 13.87 -4.80
C ARG A 564 4.86 14.83 -3.88
N SER A 565 6.14 14.58 -3.64
CA SER A 565 7.03 15.43 -2.83
C SER A 565 7.91 16.36 -3.66
N LYS A 566 7.89 16.28 -4.99
CA LYS A 566 8.84 16.98 -5.88
C LYS A 566 8.58 18.49 -5.88
N GLY A 567 9.62 19.27 -5.59
CA GLY A 567 9.51 20.72 -5.37
C GLY A 567 8.71 21.15 -4.11
N GLN A 568 8.27 20.21 -3.27
CA GLN A 568 7.62 20.50 -1.99
C GLN A 568 8.66 20.63 -0.86
N THR A 569 8.23 20.94 0.37
CA THR A 569 9.12 21.12 1.54
C THR A 569 9.97 19.90 1.93
N ALA A 570 9.69 18.72 1.37
CA ALA A 570 10.50 17.52 1.51
C ALA A 570 11.63 17.39 0.47
N ASP A 571 11.55 18.07 -0.68
CA ASP A 571 12.57 18.08 -1.74
C ASP A 571 13.70 19.05 -1.42
N ARG A 572 14.39 18.81 -0.30
CA ARG A 572 15.38 19.72 0.25
C ARG A 572 16.70 19.68 -0.52
N GLU A 573 17.38 20.81 -0.58
CA GLU A 573 18.78 20.88 -1.03
C GLU A 573 19.67 20.03 -0.11
N ILE A 574 20.63 19.31 -0.71
CA ILE A 574 21.59 18.48 0.02
C ILE A 574 22.78 19.35 0.43
N THR A 575 22.87 19.68 1.72
CA THR A 575 24.03 20.36 2.30
C THR A 575 25.18 19.38 2.56
N ALA A 576 26.40 19.90 2.67
CA ALA A 576 27.60 19.11 2.95
C ALA A 576 27.55 18.32 4.28
N ASP A 577 26.68 18.69 5.20
CA ASP A 577 26.46 18.01 6.48
C ASP A 577 25.11 17.27 6.57
N LEU A 578 24.28 17.25 5.52
CA LEU A 578 22.96 16.62 5.56
C LEU A 578 23.05 15.09 5.68
N GLY A 579 22.49 14.54 6.75
CA GLY A 579 22.17 13.13 6.86
C GLY A 579 20.78 12.82 6.30
N ILE A 580 20.59 11.60 5.80
CA ILE A 580 19.35 11.12 5.21
C ILE A 580 19.05 9.71 5.77
N ILE A 581 17.80 9.45 6.17
CA ILE A 581 17.33 8.08 6.43
C ILE A 581 16.76 7.54 5.11
N ALA A 582 17.21 6.38 4.67
CA ALA A 582 16.70 5.72 3.47
C ALA A 582 15.96 4.43 3.83
N LEU A 583 14.72 4.29 3.37
CA LEU A 583 13.88 3.10 3.58
C LEU A 583 13.79 2.34 2.26
N MET A 584 14.48 1.20 2.19
CA MET A 584 14.78 0.54 0.92
C MET A 584 13.98 -0.76 0.72
N LYS A 585 13.24 -0.83 -0.40
CA LYS A 585 12.59 -2.05 -0.91
C LYS A 585 13.60 -3.14 -1.24
N LYS A 586 14.73 -2.75 -1.84
CA LYS A 586 15.79 -3.62 -2.36
C LYS A 586 17.14 -2.98 -2.04
N ALA A 587 18.17 -3.81 -1.86
CA ALA A 587 19.53 -3.29 -1.73
C ALA A 587 19.99 -2.67 -3.05
N ALA A 588 20.63 -1.51 -2.99
CA ALA A 588 21.18 -0.76 -4.12
C ALA A 588 22.65 -0.40 -3.88
N THR A 589 23.35 0.01 -4.93
CA THR A 589 24.68 0.62 -4.81
C THR A 589 24.81 1.69 -5.88
N LEU A 590 25.14 2.91 -5.46
CA LEU A 590 25.39 4.03 -6.34
C LEU A 590 26.89 4.27 -6.42
N LYS A 591 27.48 4.13 -7.62
CA LYS A 591 28.83 4.64 -7.86
C LYS A 591 28.75 6.15 -8.02
N LEU A 592 29.19 6.90 -7.04
CA LEU A 592 29.21 8.36 -7.08
C LEU A 592 30.58 8.83 -7.56
N LYS A 593 30.62 9.76 -8.51
CA LYS A 593 31.83 10.53 -8.85
C LYS A 593 31.52 12.02 -8.76
N GLY A 594 32.41 12.79 -8.13
CA GLY A 594 32.10 14.18 -7.75
C GLY A 594 33.26 14.94 -7.12
N ASP A 595 33.06 16.24 -6.89
CA ASP A 595 34.02 17.10 -6.18
C ASP A 595 33.93 16.86 -4.66
N ALA A 596 35.00 17.17 -3.92
CA ALA A 596 35.01 17.09 -2.46
C ALA A 596 34.02 18.10 -1.81
N LEU A 597 33.36 17.71 -0.72
CA LEU A 597 32.41 18.59 -0.02
C LEU A 597 33.11 19.75 0.69
N GLY A 598 32.93 20.96 0.17
CA GLY A 598 33.36 22.20 0.83
C GLY A 598 34.19 23.10 -0.08
N THR A 599 35.26 23.70 0.44
CA THR A 599 36.19 24.55 -0.33
C THR A 599 37.59 24.45 0.27
N ASP A 600 38.63 24.33 -0.57
CA ASP A 600 40.04 24.20 -0.17
C ASP A 600 40.29 23.12 0.91
N GLY A 601 39.63 21.96 0.79
CA GLY A 601 39.73 20.87 1.77
C GLY A 601 39.12 21.18 3.15
N LYS A 602 38.15 22.10 3.23
CA LYS A 602 37.51 22.56 4.47
C LYS A 602 35.98 22.57 4.32
N SER A 603 35.30 22.10 5.37
CA SER A 603 33.84 22.12 5.51
C SER A 603 33.46 22.31 6.99
N GLN A 604 32.19 22.12 7.33
CA GLN A 604 31.70 22.19 8.70
C GLN A 604 30.58 21.19 8.93
N ILE A 605 30.34 20.84 10.21
CA ILE A 605 29.18 20.07 10.67
C ILE A 605 28.38 20.99 11.60
N SER A 606 27.10 21.19 11.29
CA SER A 606 26.21 22.12 11.97
C SER A 606 25.16 21.37 12.80
N LEU A 607 25.01 21.70 14.08
CA LEU A 607 23.98 21.14 14.96
C LEU A 607 23.05 22.25 15.47
N GLY A 608 21.74 22.02 15.36
CA GLY A 608 20.71 22.76 16.09
C GLY A 608 20.45 22.21 17.49
N VAL A 609 19.65 22.92 18.27
CA VAL A 609 19.21 22.49 19.61
C VAL A 609 18.20 21.35 19.48
N GLY A 610 18.40 20.26 20.21
CA GLY A 610 17.57 19.05 20.14
C GLY A 610 18.17 17.99 19.20
N LEU A 611 17.30 17.29 18.46
CA LEU A 611 17.70 16.27 17.50
C LEU A 611 18.31 16.89 16.23
N ASN A 612 19.20 16.15 15.58
CA ASN A 612 19.87 16.46 14.32
C ASN A 612 20.07 15.16 13.55
N LEU A 613 20.20 15.24 12.23
CA LEU A 613 20.54 14.11 11.35
C LEU A 613 21.64 14.58 10.40
N VAL A 614 22.88 14.14 10.61
CA VAL A 614 24.07 14.72 9.97
C VAL A 614 25.05 13.67 9.43
N GLY A 615 25.75 14.02 8.36
CA GLY A 615 26.90 13.29 7.83
C GLY A 615 28.24 13.92 8.22
N VAL A 616 29.34 13.32 7.75
CA VAL A 616 30.71 13.83 7.95
C VAL A 616 31.32 14.20 6.58
N PRO A 617 31.34 15.48 6.18
CA PRO A 617 31.63 15.89 4.80
C PRO A 617 33.03 15.52 4.28
N LEU A 618 34.03 15.46 5.15
CA LEU A 618 35.43 15.28 4.78
C LEU A 618 36.13 14.33 5.76
N LYS A 619 37.16 13.65 5.26
CA LYS A 619 37.99 12.68 5.97
C LYS A 619 38.99 13.41 6.89
N ASP A 620 38.47 14.04 7.94
CA ASP A 620 39.26 14.79 8.91
C ASP A 620 40.09 13.86 9.80
N SER A 621 41.40 14.09 9.88
CA SER A 621 42.34 13.28 10.66
C SER A 621 42.04 13.17 12.17
N ARG A 622 41.12 13.99 12.70
CA ARG A 622 40.63 13.93 14.10
C ARG A 622 39.43 13.01 14.29
N ILE A 623 38.82 12.51 13.21
CA ILE A 623 37.58 11.74 13.22
C ILE A 623 37.84 10.38 12.56
N SER A 624 37.96 9.34 13.38
CA SER A 624 38.09 7.94 12.93
C SER A 624 36.88 7.10 13.31
N LYS A 625 36.26 7.41 14.46
CA LYS A 625 35.13 6.69 15.05
C LYS A 625 33.94 7.59 15.39
N VAL A 626 32.80 6.97 15.69
CA VAL A 626 31.59 7.70 16.12
C VAL A 626 31.80 8.50 17.42
N SER A 627 32.59 8.00 18.37
CA SER A 627 32.90 8.77 19.58
C SER A 627 33.84 9.97 19.35
N ASP A 628 34.71 9.94 18.33
CA ASP A 628 35.55 11.09 17.97
C ASP A 628 34.69 12.29 17.53
N LEU A 629 33.55 12.03 16.87
CA LEU A 629 32.58 13.05 16.48
C LEU A 629 31.93 13.73 17.71
N LEU A 630 31.70 12.98 18.80
CA LEU A 630 31.23 13.55 20.08
C LEU A 630 32.31 14.37 20.80
N ALA A 631 33.58 14.00 20.62
CA ALA A 631 34.74 14.70 21.19
C ALA A 631 35.22 15.92 20.37
N LEU A 632 34.61 16.18 19.21
CA LEU A 632 35.08 17.19 18.25
C LEU A 632 34.92 18.63 18.77
N GLU A 633 36.03 19.36 18.92
CA GLU A 633 36.03 20.74 19.39
C GLU A 633 35.13 21.65 18.53
N GLY A 634 34.06 22.16 19.14
CA GLY A 634 33.05 23.01 18.50
C GLY A 634 31.67 22.37 18.35
N LEU A 635 31.51 21.06 18.61
CA LEU A 635 30.20 20.42 18.78
C LEU A 635 29.77 20.39 20.25
N SER A 636 28.45 20.30 20.49
CA SER A 636 27.83 20.16 21.82
C SER A 636 26.85 18.99 21.89
N ALA A 637 27.17 17.91 21.19
CA ALA A 637 26.39 16.69 21.17
C ALA A 637 26.47 15.96 22.52
N LEU A 638 25.36 15.36 22.95
CA LEU A 638 25.30 14.46 24.11
C LEU A 638 25.53 13.00 23.73
N ASN A 639 25.03 12.63 22.55
CA ASN A 639 25.09 11.28 22.00
C ASN A 639 24.93 11.31 20.47
N ALA A 640 25.30 10.19 19.87
CA ALA A 640 25.02 9.86 18.48
C ALA A 640 24.34 8.48 18.41
N ILE A 641 23.51 8.28 17.38
CA ILE A 641 22.93 6.99 17.02
C ILE A 641 23.48 6.62 15.64
N VAL A 642 24.01 5.41 15.52
CA VAL A 642 24.51 4.83 14.26
C VAL A 642 23.72 3.55 13.93
N SER A 643 23.63 3.20 12.65
CA SER A 643 23.23 1.86 12.23
C SER A 643 24.46 0.99 12.03
N ASP A 644 24.52 -0.14 12.75
CA ASP A 644 25.57 -1.15 12.65
C ASP A 644 24.93 -2.52 12.46
N ASN A 645 25.20 -3.20 11.34
CA ASN A 645 24.68 -4.55 11.04
C ASN A 645 23.15 -4.71 11.22
N GLY A 646 22.37 -3.66 10.95
CA GLY A 646 20.91 -3.68 11.11
C GLY A 646 20.42 -3.44 12.53
N VAL A 647 21.29 -2.97 13.42
CA VAL A 647 20.95 -2.57 14.79
C VAL A 647 21.29 -1.10 14.99
N PHE A 648 20.35 -0.33 15.51
CA PHE A 648 20.62 1.04 15.94
C PHE A 648 21.28 1.03 17.31
N LYS A 649 22.47 1.64 17.41
CA LYS A 649 23.27 1.70 18.62
C LYS A 649 23.45 3.15 19.06
N VAL A 650 23.32 3.39 20.35
CA VAL A 650 23.54 4.71 20.97
C VAL A 650 24.97 4.79 21.50
N ILE A 651 25.70 5.83 21.12
CA ILE A 651 27.05 6.17 21.58
C ILE A 651 26.94 7.44 22.42
N SER A 652 27.44 7.41 23.65
CA SER A 652 27.62 8.59 24.52
C SER A 652 29.09 8.83 24.89
N GLN A 653 29.95 7.83 24.69
CA GLN A 653 31.39 7.86 25.01
C GLN A 653 32.17 6.86 24.13
N ALA A 654 33.49 6.95 24.13
CA ALA A 654 34.36 5.99 23.46
C ALA A 654 34.28 4.60 24.12
N GLY A 655 34.22 3.54 23.31
CA GLY A 655 34.10 2.15 23.76
C GLY A 655 32.69 1.67 24.10
N ASP A 656 31.64 2.47 23.84
CA ASP A 656 30.27 1.94 23.75
C ASP A 656 30.13 1.00 22.53
N ASP A 657 29.18 0.06 22.53
CA ASP A 657 29.06 -1.00 21.50
C ASP A 657 28.78 -0.47 20.06
N GLY A 658 28.38 0.80 19.92
CA GLY A 658 28.20 1.50 18.65
C GLY A 658 29.41 2.32 18.18
N ASP A 659 30.54 2.28 18.87
CA ASP A 659 31.74 3.09 18.58
C ASP A 659 32.56 2.54 17.38
N ILE A 660 31.88 2.40 16.24
CA ILE A 660 32.41 1.86 14.99
C ILE A 660 33.23 2.89 14.21
N ASP A 661 33.93 2.42 13.18
CA ASP A 661 34.76 3.27 12.31
C ASP A 661 33.89 3.99 11.26
N ILE A 662 34.25 5.25 10.93
CA ILE A 662 33.52 6.08 9.97
C ILE A 662 34.07 5.89 8.56
N THR A 663 33.20 5.57 7.60
CA THR A 663 33.51 5.27 6.19
C THR A 663 33.02 6.35 5.22
N GLY A 664 32.41 7.44 5.72
CA GLY A 664 31.95 8.59 4.93
C GLY A 664 30.54 8.47 4.37
N GLY A 665 30.08 7.27 3.99
CA GLY A 665 28.73 7.05 3.47
C GLY A 665 27.61 7.01 4.52
N GLN A 666 27.96 7.05 5.81
CA GLN A 666 27.02 6.97 6.94
C GLN A 666 26.49 8.36 7.34
N SER A 667 25.29 8.41 7.90
CA SER A 667 24.85 9.53 8.74
C SER A 667 24.51 9.09 10.16
N PHE A 668 24.36 10.09 11.04
CA PHE A 668 24.22 9.92 12.48
C PHE A 668 23.06 10.77 12.98
N VAL A 669 22.17 10.18 13.80
CA VAL A 669 21.18 10.97 14.54
C VAL A 669 21.86 11.47 15.81
N MET A 670 21.95 12.78 16.02
CA MET A 670 22.70 13.37 17.14
C MET A 670 21.82 14.32 17.97
N THR A 671 21.84 14.18 19.30
CA THR A 671 21.18 15.16 20.18
C THR A 671 22.17 16.19 20.71
N SER A 672 21.82 17.48 20.66
CA SER A 672 22.66 18.59 21.11
C SER A 672 21.93 19.52 22.08
N THR A 673 22.64 20.00 23.11
CA THR A 673 22.08 20.95 24.11
C THR A 673 22.08 22.40 23.64
N ALA A 674 22.90 22.73 22.65
CA ALA A 674 23.03 24.08 22.10
C ALA A 674 23.09 24.03 20.56
N ALA A 675 22.91 25.19 19.92
CA ALA A 675 23.30 25.35 18.52
C ALA A 675 24.83 25.44 18.44
N ALA A 676 25.44 24.62 17.59
CA ALA A 676 26.89 24.40 17.54
C ALA A 676 27.38 24.19 16.11
N THR A 677 28.68 24.41 15.87
CA THR A 677 29.28 24.23 14.55
C THR A 677 30.76 23.93 14.70
N ALA A 678 31.18 22.73 14.32
CA ALA A 678 32.60 22.36 14.24
C ALA A 678 33.08 22.47 12.81
N LYS A 679 34.31 22.98 12.64
CA LYS A 679 35.00 23.00 11.35
C LYS A 679 35.73 21.68 11.17
N VAL A 680 35.59 21.08 9.99
CA VAL A 680 36.32 19.88 9.57
C VAL A 680 37.19 20.20 8.37
N SER A 681 38.35 19.56 8.28
CA SER A 681 39.30 19.73 7.19
C SER A 681 40.06 18.44 6.93
N GLY A 682 40.11 18.03 5.68
CA GLY A 682 40.66 16.74 5.27
C GLY A 682 40.52 16.52 3.78
N GLU A 683 40.78 15.28 3.38
CA GLU A 683 40.62 14.82 2.01
C GLU A 683 39.15 14.44 1.73
N ALA A 684 38.82 14.20 0.46
CA ALA A 684 37.55 13.60 0.09
C ALA A 684 37.43 12.18 0.67
N TRP A 685 36.21 11.67 0.82
CA TRP A 685 36.01 10.25 1.06
C TRP A 685 36.18 9.44 -0.23
N ASP A 686 36.99 8.40 -0.14
CA ASP A 686 37.19 7.40 -1.16
C ASP A 686 37.07 5.99 -0.57
N ASN A 687 36.47 5.07 -1.34
CA ASN A 687 36.49 3.63 -1.04
C ASN A 687 36.78 2.77 -2.29
N VAL A 688 37.02 3.39 -3.45
CA VAL A 688 37.22 2.73 -4.75
C VAL A 688 38.69 2.78 -5.17
N SER A 689 39.55 1.86 -4.69
CA SER A 689 40.94 1.78 -5.18
C SER A 689 41.60 0.39 -5.12
N THR A 690 42.65 0.23 -5.94
CA THR A 690 43.58 -0.92 -6.02
C THR A 690 43.03 -2.26 -6.54
N ALA A 691 42.70 -2.30 -7.84
CA ALA A 691 42.62 -3.54 -8.60
C ALA A 691 44.00 -4.20 -8.80
N THR A 692 44.59 -4.79 -7.75
CA THR A 692 45.82 -5.61 -7.83
C THR A 692 45.56 -6.99 -7.22
N ALA A 693 45.12 -7.93 -8.06
CA ALA A 693 44.50 -9.19 -7.62
C ALA A 693 45.49 -10.26 -7.11
N THR A 694 46.01 -10.09 -5.88
CA THR A 694 46.61 -11.19 -5.08
C THR A 694 46.33 -11.08 -3.58
N ALA A 695 45.05 -11.06 -3.21
CA ALA A 695 44.60 -11.39 -1.85
C ALA A 695 43.19 -11.99 -1.91
N THR A 696 42.88 -12.95 -1.04
CA THR A 696 41.50 -13.29 -0.68
C THR A 696 40.96 -12.24 0.28
N ALA A 697 40.81 -11.01 -0.22
CA ALA A 697 40.07 -9.96 0.45
C ALA A 697 38.59 -10.16 0.16
N THR A 698 37.83 -10.62 1.17
CA THR A 698 36.44 -10.17 1.30
C THR A 698 36.43 -8.65 1.23
N ALA A 699 35.51 -8.06 0.46
CA ALA A 699 35.38 -6.61 0.38
C ALA A 699 35.30 -6.00 1.80
N PRO A 700 35.90 -4.83 2.05
CA PRO A 700 35.83 -4.18 3.36
C PRO A 700 34.36 -4.00 3.72
N ALA A 701 33.96 -4.63 4.83
CA ALA A 701 32.55 -4.89 5.09
C ALA A 701 31.82 -3.62 5.52
N MET A 702 31.28 -2.87 4.56
CA MET A 702 30.13 -2.00 4.79
C MET A 702 28.88 -2.87 5.01
N ALA A 703 28.92 -3.71 6.05
CA ALA A 703 27.79 -4.47 6.55
C ALA A 703 26.86 -3.57 7.37
N ILE A 704 26.46 -2.44 6.77
CA ILE A 704 25.17 -1.85 7.12
C ILE A 704 24.16 -2.81 6.51
N VAL A 705 23.58 -3.67 7.34
CA VAL A 705 22.29 -4.29 7.05
C VAL A 705 21.24 -3.24 7.42
N GLY A 706 20.11 -3.16 6.71
CA GLY A 706 18.99 -2.34 7.18
C GLY A 706 18.22 -3.08 8.26
N ILE A 707 17.46 -2.38 9.10
CA ILE A 707 16.47 -3.07 9.93
C ILE A 707 15.50 -3.82 9.01
N GLN A 708 15.38 -5.12 9.25
CA GLN A 708 14.31 -5.99 8.76
C GLN A 708 13.74 -6.68 10.00
N ASP A 709 12.65 -6.13 10.49
CA ASP A 709 11.85 -6.64 11.60
C ASP A 709 10.45 -6.81 11.02
N GLN A 710 9.84 -8.00 11.14
CA GLN A 710 8.63 -8.33 10.36
C GLN A 710 7.37 -7.74 11.02
N ASP A 711 7.42 -7.54 12.33
CA ASP A 711 6.24 -7.24 13.15
C ASP A 711 6.22 -5.78 13.64
N ARG A 712 7.29 -5.00 13.35
CA ARG A 712 7.44 -3.60 13.74
C ARG A 712 8.35 -2.80 12.82
N THR A 713 8.18 -1.48 12.83
CA THR A 713 9.07 -0.58 12.09
C THR A 713 9.64 0.55 12.97
N PRO A 714 10.93 0.92 12.81
CA PRO A 714 11.52 2.11 13.44
C PRO A 714 11.05 3.43 12.83
N VAL A 715 10.32 3.40 11.71
CA VAL A 715 9.77 4.58 11.04
C VAL A 715 8.39 4.26 10.50
N LEU A 716 7.41 5.11 10.73
CA LEU A 716 6.10 5.03 10.08
C LEU A 716 5.73 6.37 9.48
N GLU A 717 5.49 6.41 8.17
CA GLU A 717 4.88 7.54 7.48
C GLU A 717 3.35 7.36 7.45
N VAL A 718 2.59 8.41 7.74
CA VAL A 718 1.12 8.40 7.73
C VAL A 718 0.60 9.59 6.93
N HIS A 719 -0.18 9.32 5.89
CA HIS A 719 -0.76 10.34 5.02
C HIS A 719 -2.22 10.04 4.67
N GLY A 720 -2.93 11.08 4.27
CA GLY A 720 -4.30 11.00 3.77
C GLY A 720 -4.77 12.38 3.29
N SER A 721 -6.07 12.50 3.08
CA SER A 721 -6.72 13.78 2.73
C SER A 721 -7.81 14.14 3.74
N VAL A 722 -8.22 15.40 3.77
CA VAL A 722 -9.42 15.87 4.48
C VAL A 722 -10.36 16.54 3.47
N THR A 723 -11.52 15.95 3.25
CA THR A 723 -12.54 16.48 2.32
C THR A 723 -13.65 17.17 3.11
N ALA A 724 -13.94 18.44 2.78
CA ALA A 724 -14.94 19.25 3.48
C ALA A 724 -16.29 19.31 2.74
N ASP A 725 -17.35 18.82 3.39
CA ASP A 725 -18.74 19.02 2.97
C ASP A 725 -19.22 20.44 3.38
N VAL A 726 -18.92 21.39 2.49
CA VAL A 726 -19.33 22.80 2.49
C VAL A 726 -18.75 23.71 3.58
N GLY A 727 -17.97 24.71 3.14
CA GLY A 727 -17.77 25.98 3.87
C GLY A 727 -16.46 26.11 4.66
N ALA A 728 -15.81 25.01 5.01
CA ALA A 728 -14.43 25.00 5.52
C ALA A 728 -13.40 25.01 4.39
N ARG A 729 -12.15 25.37 4.69
CA ARG A 729 -11.02 25.19 3.78
C ARG A 729 -10.02 24.16 4.31
N ALA A 730 -9.15 23.68 3.42
CA ALA A 730 -8.05 22.78 3.77
C ALA A 730 -7.16 23.37 4.89
N GLU A 731 -6.76 24.64 4.74
CA GLU A 731 -5.87 25.31 5.71
C GLU A 731 -6.51 25.57 7.09
N ASP A 732 -7.79 25.27 7.28
CA ASP A 732 -8.49 25.38 8.57
C ASP A 732 -8.40 24.09 9.43
N PHE A 733 -7.77 23.03 8.92
CA PHE A 733 -7.72 21.69 9.54
C PHE A 733 -6.35 21.33 10.14
N LEU A 734 -6.37 20.94 11.41
CA LEU A 734 -5.26 20.31 12.15
C LEU A 734 -5.57 18.82 12.34
N VAL A 735 -4.81 17.97 11.65
CA VAL A 735 -4.86 16.51 11.76
C VAL A 735 -3.99 16.07 12.94
N THR A 736 -4.41 15.04 13.66
CA THR A 736 -3.68 14.45 14.78
C THR A 736 -3.79 12.93 14.72
N VAL A 737 -2.64 12.26 14.68
CA VAL A 737 -2.53 10.79 14.70
C VAL A 737 -1.97 10.39 16.06
N ASN A 738 -2.69 9.52 16.76
CA ASN A 738 -2.35 9.04 18.08
C ASN A 738 -2.22 7.52 18.05
N ASN A 739 -1.02 6.97 18.23
CA ASN A 739 -0.84 5.53 18.42
C ASN A 739 -1.38 5.19 19.83
N LEU A 740 -2.54 4.55 19.90
CA LEU A 740 -3.22 4.25 21.17
C LEU A 740 -2.42 3.25 22.03
N THR A 741 -1.59 2.42 21.40
CA THR A 741 -0.78 1.41 22.09
C THR A 741 0.50 1.98 22.68
N THR A 742 1.16 2.93 22.01
CA THR A 742 2.39 3.57 22.52
C THR A 742 2.12 4.86 23.30
N GLY A 743 0.96 5.49 23.07
CA GLY A 743 0.64 6.84 23.56
C GLY A 743 1.39 7.96 22.83
N GLU A 744 2.01 7.67 21.68
CA GLU A 744 2.69 8.69 20.87
C GLU A 744 1.69 9.45 20.00
N THR A 745 1.64 10.76 20.19
CA THR A 745 0.77 11.68 19.43
C THR A 745 1.60 12.63 18.57
N LEU A 746 1.29 12.69 17.28
CA LEU A 746 1.78 13.72 16.35
C LEU A 746 0.61 14.51 15.77
N SER A 747 0.86 15.75 15.33
CA SER A 747 -0.14 16.59 14.67
C SER A 747 0.47 17.40 13.52
N THR A 748 -0.31 17.69 12.48
CA THR A 748 0.06 18.60 11.39
C THR A 748 -1.15 19.32 10.79
N ASP A 749 -0.97 20.55 10.33
CA ASP A 749 -1.95 21.24 9.49
C ASP A 749 -1.99 20.60 8.08
N THR A 750 -3.13 20.64 7.39
CA THR A 750 -3.19 20.15 5.98
C THR A 750 -2.66 21.18 4.98
N VAL A 751 -2.15 20.69 3.85
CA VAL A 751 -1.69 21.49 2.70
C VAL A 751 -2.39 20.98 1.46
N ASP A 752 -3.09 21.87 0.74
CA ASP A 752 -3.91 21.54 -0.44
C ASP A 752 -4.90 20.36 -0.20
N SER A 753 -5.39 20.25 1.05
CA SER A 753 -6.27 19.20 1.60
C SER A 753 -5.59 17.87 1.95
N GLY A 754 -4.31 17.70 1.63
CA GLY A 754 -3.50 16.53 2.02
C GLY A 754 -2.73 16.74 3.31
N TYR A 755 -2.36 15.65 3.99
CA TYR A 755 -1.43 15.68 5.13
C TYR A 755 -0.41 14.55 5.02
N THR A 756 0.73 14.72 5.69
CA THR A 756 1.82 13.73 5.74
C THR A 756 2.57 13.91 7.05
N MET A 757 2.72 12.80 7.79
CA MET A 757 3.32 12.74 9.12
C MET A 757 4.34 11.61 9.14
N THR A 758 5.35 11.66 10.03
CA THR A 758 6.35 10.60 10.09
C THR A 758 6.85 10.40 11.52
N PHE A 759 6.46 9.27 12.11
CA PHE A 759 6.95 8.73 13.36
C PHE A 759 8.35 8.12 13.14
N VAL A 760 9.28 8.35 14.06
CA VAL A 760 10.67 7.87 13.96
C VAL A 760 11.19 7.50 15.35
N ASP A 761 11.11 6.22 15.70
CA ASP A 761 11.81 5.63 16.84
C ASP A 761 12.86 4.64 16.35
N VAL A 762 14.04 5.18 16.03
CA VAL A 762 15.20 4.36 15.67
C VAL A 762 15.81 3.61 16.86
N ILE A 763 15.50 3.93 18.13
CA ILE A 763 16.15 3.26 19.27
C ILE A 763 15.36 2.03 19.72
N GLY A 764 14.04 2.16 19.88
CA GLY A 764 13.17 1.07 20.30
C GLY A 764 12.54 0.28 19.15
N ALA A 765 12.64 0.78 17.92
CA ALA A 765 11.92 0.29 16.74
C ALA A 765 10.39 0.31 16.88
N ARG A 766 9.82 1.32 17.56
CA ARG A 766 8.40 1.38 17.97
C ARG A 766 7.56 2.45 17.27
N ALA A 767 7.92 2.89 16.06
CA ALA A 767 7.11 3.88 15.35
C ALA A 767 5.70 3.31 15.04
N ALA A 768 5.64 2.01 14.71
CA ALA A 768 4.43 1.20 14.80
C ALA A 768 4.79 -0.30 14.80
N ARG A 769 3.83 -1.13 15.23
CA ARG A 769 3.88 -2.59 15.25
C ARG A 769 2.58 -3.17 14.70
N ILE A 770 2.60 -4.40 14.18
CA ILE A 770 1.35 -5.09 13.77
C ILE A 770 0.41 -5.14 14.98
N GLY A 771 -0.87 -4.79 14.77
CA GLY A 771 -1.89 -4.71 15.81
C GLY A 771 -1.87 -3.44 16.66
N ASP A 772 -0.91 -2.52 16.50
CA ASP A 772 -1.05 -1.17 17.09
C ASP A 772 -2.27 -0.47 16.46
N VAL A 773 -3.06 0.25 17.27
CA VAL A 773 -4.22 1.01 16.76
C VAL A 773 -3.86 2.49 16.67
N LEU A 774 -3.90 3.06 15.48
CA LEU A 774 -3.74 4.49 15.26
C LEU A 774 -5.11 5.16 15.20
N GLU A 775 -5.38 6.05 16.14
CA GLU A 775 -6.55 6.94 16.08
C GLU A 775 -6.18 8.22 15.32
N ILE A 776 -6.79 8.41 14.15
CA ILE A 776 -6.63 9.61 13.34
C ILE A 776 -7.84 10.49 13.56
N THR A 777 -7.57 11.68 14.10
CA THR A 777 -8.56 12.71 14.36
C THR A 777 -8.24 13.95 13.54
N VAL A 778 -9.27 14.70 13.16
CA VAL A 778 -9.10 16.01 12.55
C VAL A 778 -9.90 17.02 13.35
N SER A 779 -9.28 18.15 13.65
CA SER A 779 -9.90 19.29 14.31
C SER A 779 -9.89 20.49 13.37
N SER A 780 -10.88 21.37 13.50
CA SER A 780 -10.88 22.66 12.81
C SER A 780 -10.93 23.81 13.80
N THR A 781 -10.35 24.95 13.41
CA THR A 781 -10.55 26.21 14.15
C THR A 781 -11.98 26.73 14.03
N SER A 782 -12.76 26.24 13.06
CA SER A 782 -14.18 26.53 12.89
C SER A 782 -15.04 25.59 13.74
N SER A 783 -15.73 26.13 14.75
CA SER A 783 -16.64 25.38 15.63
C SER A 783 -17.97 24.96 14.98
N GLN A 784 -18.05 24.97 13.65
CA GLN A 784 -19.17 24.46 12.86
C GLN A 784 -18.77 23.26 12.00
N VAL A 785 -17.59 22.69 12.20
CA VAL A 785 -17.09 21.55 11.45
C VAL A 785 -16.77 20.42 12.40
N GLY A 786 -17.43 19.28 12.19
CA GLY A 786 -17.12 18.01 12.82
C GLY A 786 -16.40 17.14 11.80
N VAL A 787 -15.61 16.17 12.27
CA VAL A 787 -14.93 15.22 11.39
C VAL A 787 -15.08 13.83 11.98
N GLN A 788 -15.16 12.82 11.13
CA GLN A 788 -15.12 11.43 11.59
C GLN A 788 -13.76 11.17 12.28
N VAL A 789 -13.79 10.30 13.30
CA VAL A 789 -12.57 9.71 13.87
C VAL A 789 -12.33 8.41 13.12
N GLU A 790 -11.14 8.25 12.57
CA GLU A 790 -10.72 7.04 11.88
C GLU A 790 -9.79 6.23 12.79
N ARG A 791 -9.87 4.90 12.72
CA ARG A 791 -9.02 4.01 13.51
C ARG A 791 -8.39 2.95 12.61
N HIS A 792 -7.11 3.12 12.31
CA HIS A 792 -6.34 2.21 11.49
C HIS A 792 -5.63 1.18 12.38
N VAL A 793 -5.90 -0.11 12.17
CA VAL A 793 -5.12 -1.19 12.79
C VAL A 793 -3.91 -1.47 11.91
N VAL A 794 -2.71 -1.30 12.46
CA VAL A 794 -1.45 -1.46 11.71
C VAL A 794 -1.29 -2.91 11.26
N SER A 795 -1.14 -3.10 9.95
CA SER A 795 -0.98 -4.40 9.30
C SER A 795 0.49 -4.75 9.03
N ILE A 796 0.72 -6.01 8.61
CA ILE A 796 2.03 -6.46 8.11
C ILE A 796 2.50 -5.67 6.88
N ASP A 797 1.56 -5.20 6.05
CA ASP A 797 1.88 -4.39 4.87
C ASP A 797 2.27 -2.95 5.25
N ASP A 798 1.63 -2.38 6.27
CA ASP A 798 1.98 -1.05 6.79
C ASP A 798 3.38 -1.04 7.42
N VAL A 799 3.74 -2.10 8.15
CA VAL A 799 5.11 -2.31 8.66
C VAL A 799 6.11 -2.52 7.52
N GLY A 800 5.80 -3.42 6.58
CA GLY A 800 6.67 -3.79 5.47
C GLY A 800 6.93 -2.67 4.45
N LEU A 801 5.96 -1.75 4.28
CA LEU A 801 6.14 -0.51 3.52
C LEU A 801 6.67 0.64 4.40
N SER A 802 6.44 0.57 5.71
CA SER A 802 6.65 1.68 6.66
C SER A 802 5.79 2.91 6.32
N GLN A 803 4.59 2.67 5.79
CA GLN A 803 3.62 3.67 5.31
C GLN A 803 2.20 3.23 5.63
N ILE A 804 1.36 4.16 6.08
CA ILE A 804 -0.10 4.01 6.15
C ILE A 804 -0.74 5.08 5.27
N ARG A 805 -1.65 4.64 4.40
CA ARG A 805 -2.59 5.52 3.69
C ARG A 805 -3.92 5.50 4.43
N VAL A 806 -4.22 6.57 5.14
CA VAL A 806 -5.52 6.81 5.77
C VAL A 806 -6.55 7.15 4.68
N PRO A 807 -7.80 6.66 4.77
CA PRO A 807 -8.90 7.11 3.92
C PRO A 807 -9.13 8.63 3.94
N ASP A 808 -9.87 9.14 2.96
CA ASP A 808 -10.18 10.57 2.86
C ASP A 808 -11.16 10.99 3.97
N MET A 809 -10.65 11.70 4.98
CA MET A 809 -11.39 12.09 6.18
C MET A 809 -12.52 13.07 5.83
N LEU A 810 -13.77 12.69 6.10
CA LEU A 810 -14.94 13.53 5.82
C LEU A 810 -15.23 14.51 6.94
N ALA A 811 -14.97 15.80 6.67
CA ALA A 811 -15.35 16.93 7.52
C ALA A 811 -16.74 17.46 7.11
N TYR A 812 -17.64 17.65 8.07
CA TYR A 812 -19.07 17.91 7.84
C TYR A 812 -19.65 19.04 8.69
N GLU A 813 -20.76 19.63 8.26
CA GLU A 813 -21.44 20.70 9.02
C GLU A 813 -21.99 20.19 10.38
N VAL A 814 -21.51 20.88 11.41
CA VAL A 814 -21.99 21.20 12.77
C VAL A 814 -23.30 21.98 12.90
N PRO A 815 -24.55 21.46 12.80
CA PRO A 815 -25.72 22.30 12.96
C PRO A 815 -25.81 22.85 14.41
N THR A 816 -26.11 24.13 14.56
CA THR A 816 -26.10 24.82 15.87
C THR A 816 -27.26 24.42 16.80
N GLU A 817 -28.30 23.78 16.28
CA GLU A 817 -29.42 23.26 17.06
C GLU A 817 -29.88 21.87 16.59
N THR A 818 -30.18 20.99 17.54
CA THR A 818 -30.85 19.71 17.28
C THR A 818 -32.29 19.98 16.83
N ALA A 819 -32.70 19.42 15.70
CA ALA A 819 -33.99 19.73 15.09
C ALA A 819 -34.61 18.50 14.41
N LEU A 820 -35.85 18.15 14.77
CA LEU A 820 -36.70 17.31 13.92
C LEU A 820 -37.29 18.18 12.80
N LEU A 821 -37.33 17.68 11.56
CA LEU A 821 -37.78 18.42 10.37
C LEU A 821 -39.07 17.82 9.78
N PRO A 822 -39.72 18.45 8.78
CA PRO A 822 -40.96 17.93 8.20
C PRO A 822 -40.70 16.66 7.38
N ASN A 823 -41.42 15.59 7.68
CA ASN A 823 -41.40 14.37 6.88
C ASN A 823 -41.87 14.62 5.44
N TYR A 824 -41.27 13.91 4.48
CA TYR A 824 -41.57 14.00 3.06
C TYR A 824 -41.64 12.61 2.39
N PRO A 825 -42.60 12.34 1.48
CA PRO A 825 -43.78 13.17 1.20
C PRO A 825 -44.73 13.27 2.42
N ASN A 826 -45.65 14.24 2.39
CA ASN A 826 -46.71 14.41 3.41
C ASN A 826 -47.89 15.19 2.79
N PRO A 827 -49.05 14.56 2.51
CA PRO A 827 -49.37 13.16 2.79
C PRO A 827 -48.53 12.14 2.02
N PHE A 828 -48.51 10.89 2.49
CA PHE A 828 -47.69 9.82 1.93
C PHE A 828 -48.45 8.50 1.73
N ASN A 829 -47.91 7.63 0.85
CA ASN A 829 -48.48 6.33 0.50
C ASN A 829 -47.41 5.37 -0.08
N PRO A 830 -47.07 4.23 0.55
CA PRO A 830 -47.22 3.93 1.97
C PRO A 830 -46.05 4.47 2.82
N GLU A 831 -45.00 5.04 2.19
CA GLU A 831 -43.71 5.36 2.83
C GLU A 831 -43.36 6.85 2.92
N THR A 832 -42.56 7.23 3.92
CA THR A 832 -42.08 8.60 4.15
C THR A 832 -40.69 8.63 4.80
N TRP A 833 -39.90 9.66 4.46
CA TRP A 833 -38.63 10.00 5.09
C TRP A 833 -38.85 11.11 6.12
N ILE A 834 -38.16 11.01 7.25
CA ILE A 834 -38.37 11.83 8.45
C ILE A 834 -37.02 12.47 8.81
N PRO A 835 -36.71 13.63 8.19
CA PRO A 835 -35.40 14.27 8.34
C PRO A 835 -35.18 14.91 9.71
N PHE A 836 -33.91 15.02 10.12
CA PHE A 836 -33.52 15.66 11.38
C PHE A 836 -32.09 16.25 11.33
N ARG A 837 -31.67 16.89 12.42
CA ARG A 837 -30.34 17.47 12.66
C ARG A 837 -29.94 17.20 14.11
N LEU A 838 -28.66 16.95 14.37
CA LEU A 838 -28.11 16.80 15.72
C LEU A 838 -26.99 17.82 15.95
N ALA A 839 -27.11 18.67 16.97
CA ALA A 839 -26.05 19.61 17.38
C ALA A 839 -25.01 18.99 18.33
N LYS A 840 -25.25 17.75 18.77
CA LYS A 840 -24.39 16.92 19.62
C LYS A 840 -24.71 15.45 19.34
N ASP A 841 -23.70 14.62 19.49
CA ASP A 841 -23.79 13.17 19.44
C ASP A 841 -24.80 12.67 20.49
N ALA A 842 -25.69 11.76 20.07
CA ALA A 842 -26.81 11.32 20.89
C ALA A 842 -27.41 10.01 20.40
N ASP A 843 -27.99 9.23 21.32
CA ASP A 843 -28.85 8.10 20.98
C ASP A 843 -30.21 8.62 20.51
N VAL A 844 -30.64 8.19 19.32
CA VAL A 844 -31.84 8.70 18.66
C VAL A 844 -32.92 7.63 18.57
N SER A 845 -34.14 8.00 18.98
CA SER A 845 -35.33 7.16 18.84
C SER A 845 -36.48 7.94 18.21
N LEU A 846 -37.27 7.27 17.38
CA LEU A 846 -38.44 7.84 16.72
C LEU A 846 -39.69 7.02 17.08
N ARG A 847 -40.61 7.64 17.82
CA ARG A 847 -41.83 6.99 18.32
C ARG A 847 -43.06 7.56 17.63
N ILE A 848 -43.86 6.68 17.06
CA ILE A 848 -45.02 7.00 16.21
C ILE A 848 -46.31 6.67 16.96
N TYR A 849 -47.26 7.61 16.96
CA TYR A 849 -48.50 7.54 17.73
C TYR A 849 -49.72 7.83 16.85
N ASN A 850 -50.86 7.24 17.20
CA ASN A 850 -52.16 7.54 16.59
C ASN A 850 -52.82 8.78 17.23
N THR A 851 -54.00 9.18 16.74
CA THR A 851 -54.78 10.31 17.28
C THR A 851 -55.32 10.12 18.71
N ALA A 852 -55.31 8.89 19.24
CA ALA A 852 -55.66 8.58 20.62
C ALA A 852 -54.43 8.54 21.56
N GLY A 853 -53.23 8.85 21.04
CA GLY A 853 -51.97 8.80 21.81
C GLY A 853 -51.45 7.39 22.06
N SER A 854 -52.03 6.35 21.44
CA SER A 854 -51.47 4.99 21.50
C SER A 854 -50.21 4.92 20.66
N LEU A 855 -49.16 4.27 21.17
CA LEU A 855 -47.96 3.94 20.39
C LEU A 855 -48.36 2.98 19.25
N VAL A 856 -47.86 3.26 18.05
CA VAL A 856 -48.11 2.53 16.81
C VAL A 856 -46.84 1.83 16.37
N ARG A 857 -45.71 2.55 16.38
CA ARG A 857 -44.40 1.99 16.10
C ARG A 857 -43.30 2.71 16.88
N THR A 858 -42.25 1.97 17.21
CA THR A 858 -40.94 2.52 17.58
C THR A 858 -39.96 2.22 16.45
N ILE A 859 -39.11 3.18 16.13
CA ILE A 859 -37.92 2.99 15.29
C ILE A 859 -36.77 3.51 16.16
N GLU A 860 -36.04 2.61 16.78
CA GLU A 860 -34.77 2.93 17.42
C GLU A 860 -33.73 3.09 16.30
N LEU A 861 -32.96 4.19 16.32
CA LEU A 861 -31.95 4.49 15.28
C LEU A 861 -30.52 4.31 15.80
N GLY A 862 -30.35 4.14 17.11
CA GLY A 862 -29.05 3.96 17.76
C GLY A 862 -28.30 5.27 17.96
N HIS A 863 -26.99 5.16 18.15
CA HIS A 863 -26.11 6.30 18.36
C HIS A 863 -25.84 7.04 17.04
N HIS A 864 -25.92 8.37 17.06
CA HIS A 864 -25.70 9.20 15.88
C HIS A 864 -24.89 10.46 16.21
N HIS A 865 -23.89 10.75 15.37
CA HIS A 865 -23.02 11.93 15.48
C HIS A 865 -23.73 13.24 15.16
N ALA A 866 -23.18 14.35 15.65
CA ALA A 866 -23.66 15.71 15.45
C ALA A 866 -23.60 16.18 13.98
N THR A 867 -24.59 15.84 13.15
CA THR A 867 -24.63 16.26 11.74
C THR A 867 -26.07 16.41 11.19
N VAL A 868 -26.21 16.60 9.88
CA VAL A 868 -27.46 16.85 9.15
C VAL A 868 -27.98 15.58 8.49
N TYR A 869 -29.19 15.15 8.87
CA TYR A 869 -29.87 13.94 8.44
C TYR A 869 -31.09 14.28 7.55
N GLU A 870 -30.88 15.08 6.50
CA GLU A 870 -31.96 15.61 5.65
C GLU A 870 -32.21 14.83 4.35
N THR A 871 -31.16 14.23 3.77
CA THR A 871 -31.26 13.47 2.52
C THR A 871 -31.91 12.09 2.75
N LYS A 872 -32.50 11.50 1.70
CA LYS A 872 -33.18 10.19 1.80
C LYS A 872 -32.31 9.04 2.35
N GLY A 873 -30.99 9.12 2.17
CA GLY A 873 -30.04 8.13 2.68
C GLY A 873 -29.59 8.34 4.13
N LYS A 874 -29.91 9.51 4.74
CA LYS A 874 -29.61 9.82 6.15
C LYS A 874 -30.87 9.99 7.01
N ALA A 875 -32.01 10.39 6.42
CA ALA A 875 -33.26 10.62 7.12
C ALA A 875 -33.96 9.33 7.57
N ALA A 876 -34.57 9.32 8.76
CA ALA A 876 -35.25 8.16 9.31
C ALA A 876 -36.45 7.72 8.44
N TYR A 877 -36.64 6.41 8.25
CA TYR A 877 -37.62 5.86 7.32
C TYR A 877 -38.86 5.26 8.01
N TRP A 878 -40.06 5.47 7.46
CA TRP A 878 -41.26 4.73 7.85
C TRP A 878 -42.10 4.29 6.65
N ASP A 879 -42.43 3.00 6.58
CA ASP A 879 -43.21 2.33 5.54
C ASP A 879 -44.73 2.25 5.83
N GLY A 880 -45.20 3.00 6.82
CA GLY A 880 -46.62 3.00 7.21
C GLY A 880 -47.08 1.74 7.97
N ARG A 881 -46.17 0.93 8.55
CA ARG A 881 -46.52 -0.22 9.40
C ARG A 881 -46.45 0.05 10.91
N ASN A 882 -47.22 -0.70 11.70
CA ASN A 882 -47.10 -0.77 13.15
C ASN A 882 -45.96 -1.75 13.59
N ASN A 883 -45.73 -1.87 14.90
CA ASN A 883 -44.77 -2.84 15.47
C ASN A 883 -45.06 -4.33 15.13
N PHE A 884 -46.25 -4.67 14.65
CA PHE A 884 -46.63 -6.04 14.23
C PHE A 884 -46.49 -6.25 12.72
N GLY A 885 -45.90 -5.30 11.98
CA GLY A 885 -45.77 -5.36 10.52
C GLY A 885 -47.06 -5.12 9.74
N GLU A 886 -48.16 -4.74 10.41
CA GLU A 886 -49.44 -4.46 9.77
C GLU A 886 -49.47 -3.02 9.23
N GLN A 887 -49.99 -2.82 8.02
CA GLN A 887 -50.20 -1.47 7.50
C GLN A 887 -51.25 -0.70 8.31
N VAL A 888 -50.90 0.50 8.77
CA VAL A 888 -51.84 1.38 9.49
C VAL A 888 -52.96 1.89 8.57
N ALA A 889 -54.03 2.45 9.15
CA ALA A 889 -55.15 3.01 8.39
C ALA A 889 -54.88 4.44 7.90
N SER A 890 -55.48 4.84 6.76
CA SER A 890 -55.46 6.24 6.28
C SER A 890 -55.89 7.21 7.39
N GLY A 891 -55.10 8.25 7.65
CA GLY A 891 -55.35 9.13 8.78
C GLY A 891 -54.17 10.00 9.21
N VAL A 892 -54.32 10.63 10.37
CA VAL A 892 -53.32 11.51 10.99
C VAL A 892 -52.53 10.72 12.04
N TYR A 893 -51.20 10.83 11.99
CA TYR A 893 -50.29 10.24 12.96
C TYR A 893 -49.30 11.30 13.46
N PHE A 894 -48.73 11.06 14.63
CA PHE A 894 -47.73 11.92 15.23
C PHE A 894 -46.41 11.16 15.38
N TYR A 895 -45.29 11.79 15.05
CA TYR A 895 -43.95 11.22 15.25
C TYR A 895 -43.18 12.09 16.21
N ARG A 896 -42.55 11.48 17.21
CA ARG A 896 -41.69 12.13 18.20
C ARG A 896 -40.27 11.62 18.06
N LEU A 897 -39.35 12.52 17.78
CA LEU A 897 -37.92 12.28 17.91
C LEU A 897 -37.52 12.51 19.37
N GLN A 898 -36.71 11.61 19.93
CA GLN A 898 -35.92 11.81 21.13
C GLN A 898 -34.44 11.68 20.74
N ALA A 899 -33.58 12.60 21.19
CA ALA A 899 -32.15 12.58 20.94
C ALA A 899 -31.43 13.14 22.18
N GLY A 900 -30.96 12.27 23.08
CA GLY A 900 -30.54 12.67 24.42
C GLY A 900 -31.67 13.43 25.16
N ASP A 901 -31.35 14.62 25.70
CA ASP A 901 -32.34 15.53 26.31
C ASP A 901 -33.36 16.12 25.31
N TYR A 902 -33.05 16.15 24.01
CA TYR A 902 -33.91 16.77 23.01
C TYR A 902 -35.16 15.92 22.71
N SER A 903 -36.30 16.59 22.59
CA SER A 903 -37.57 15.95 22.24
C SER A 903 -38.46 16.89 21.43
N GLN A 904 -38.80 16.53 20.19
CA GLN A 904 -39.80 17.25 19.38
C GLN A 904 -40.80 16.28 18.75
N THR A 905 -42.07 16.70 18.70
CA THR A 905 -43.17 15.95 18.06
C THR A 905 -43.73 16.73 16.86
N ARG A 906 -43.97 16.04 15.75
CA ARG A 906 -44.58 16.56 14.52
C ARG A 906 -45.73 15.66 14.04
N LYS A 907 -46.44 16.10 12.99
CA LYS A 907 -47.67 15.48 12.46
C LYS A 907 -47.50 15.07 11.00
N MET A 908 -47.86 13.84 10.68
CA MET A 908 -47.91 13.28 9.32
C MET A 908 -49.30 12.77 8.96
N VAL A 909 -49.56 12.63 7.65
CA VAL A 909 -50.82 12.11 7.11
C VAL A 909 -50.53 10.98 6.14
N ILE A 910 -51.10 9.80 6.38
CA ILE A 910 -51.05 8.68 5.43
C ILE A 910 -52.37 8.60 4.67
N LEU A 911 -52.30 8.43 3.35
CA LEU A 911 -53.45 8.24 2.46
C LEU A 911 -53.22 6.98 1.65
N LYS A 912 -54.00 5.92 1.85
CA LYS A 912 -54.06 4.78 0.93
C LYS A 912 -54.77 5.15 -0.37
#